data_AF-A0A5A7U525-F1
#
_entry.id   AF-A0A5A7U525-F1
#
_cell.length_a   1.000
_cell.length_b   1.000
_cell.length_c   1.000
_cell.angle_alpha   90.00
_cell.angle_beta   90.00
_cell.angle_gamma   90.00
#
_symmetry.space_group_name_H-M   'P 1'
#
loop_
_entity.id
_entity.type
_entity.pdbx_description
1 polymer ?
#
loop_
_entity_poly.entity_id
_entity_poly.type
_entity_poly.pdbx_seq_one_letter_code
_entity_poly.pdbx_strand_id
1 'polypeptide(L)'
;MTLKYLSPSPPLLSSARLCFFSSKLKGTKPTSVSYYLLQWRSQRFVVPRKMAVKACVKVEESSPKESAYKSEWGKVSAVLFDMDGVLCNSEDLSRRAAVDVFRELGVEVTPEDFVPFMGTGEANFLGGVASVKGVAGFSPEAAKKRFFEIYLEKYAKPNSGIGFPGALELITECKSKGLKVAVASSADRIKVDANLAAAGLPPSMFDAIVSADAFENLKPAPDIFIAASKLLNVPSDECIVIEDALAGVQAAQAAKMRCIAVKTTLSDETLKTAGPSLIRNDIGNITIHDILSGGSDAYNEKIQEPQFLQTSAQLSQQKYTTGIDAAALQDLDAAKDGSSPIGRLQGTRRDIVRYGSLAISFSCLVFTIRNWKAMQYASPKAIWNLLFGVSQPSFQNDVNSGGPVRDRIQRFMEYISEIETRETAPVVPEFPSKLDWLNTSPLQFSKDLKGKVVLLDFWTYCCINCMHVLPDLEYLEKKYNDKAFAVVGVHSAKFDNEKDLEAIRNAVLRYGITHPVVNDGDMFMWRELGINSWPTFAIVSPNGKLLAQISGEGRRKDLDDFVEAALLFYGEKKILDSRPLPLRLEKDNDPRLIASPLKFPGKLAIDTLNNRLFISDSNHNRIVVTDLSGNFLLQIGSTGEDGLRDGNFDDATFNRPQGLAYNAKKNLLYVADTENHALREVDFVKERVRTLAGDGSKGSDYQGGKEGTSQARFGTSFKSTFGLNFKMLLLNSPWDVCFEPINEKVYIAMAGQHQIWVHDTLNGVTKSFSGDGFERNLNGSSATTTSFAQPSGLSLSPDLSEVYIADSESSSIRAVDLKTGGSRLLAGGDPIFSDNLFKFGDHDGVGSEVLLQHPLGVFCSKDGQIYIADSYNHKVKMLDPVSKRVTTIAGTGKAGFKDGTAIEAQLSEPSGITEAEGRLFIADTNNNVIRYLDMNNREQSLLLTLELKGVQPPNPKTKSLKRLRRRSPDTQTIIVDGGAFSEGNLSLKISLPKEYHFSKEARSKFNVETEPETALSIDPSDGYLSPEGFASLHFKRSSPAASLGRISCKVYYCKEDEVCLYKSLLFEVPFREEVSETSKAEITLAFEVKPKTSTSSLPL
;
A
#
# COMPACT_ATOMS: atom_id res chain seq x y z
N MET A 1 25.24 -40.39 -50.67
CA MET A 1 23.96 -39.80 -50.23
C MET A 1 24.29 -38.35 -49.86
N THR A 2 24.34 -37.34 -50.75
CA THR A 2 23.60 -37.05 -52.01
C THR A 2 22.07 -36.99 -51.82
N LEU A 3 21.33 -35.94 -52.23
CA LEU A 3 21.64 -34.65 -52.91
C LEU A 3 21.13 -33.45 -52.06
N LYS A 4 21.55 -32.17 -52.14
CA LYS A 4 22.43 -31.37 -53.03
C LYS A 4 21.81 -30.65 -54.27
N TYR A 5 21.02 -29.59 -54.04
CA TYR A 5 20.83 -28.41 -54.92
C TYR A 5 20.77 -27.16 -54.00
N LEU A 6 21.40 -25.96 -54.19
CA LEU A 6 21.98 -25.17 -55.30
C LEU A 6 21.08 -24.03 -55.86
N SER A 7 21.12 -22.85 -55.20
CA SER A 7 21.70 -21.54 -55.65
C SER A 7 21.47 -20.99 -57.09
N PRO A 8 21.78 -19.70 -57.41
CA PRO A 8 21.49 -18.40 -56.75
C PRO A 8 21.14 -17.25 -57.76
N SER A 9 20.98 -15.97 -57.32
CA SER A 9 21.47 -14.69 -57.95
C SER A 9 20.51 -13.45 -57.97
N PRO A 10 21.01 -12.19 -58.06
CA PRO A 10 20.24 -10.91 -58.05
C PRO A 10 20.47 -10.11 -59.38
N PRO A 11 20.60 -8.76 -59.48
CA PRO A 11 20.08 -7.59 -58.73
C PRO A 11 19.37 -6.54 -59.66
N LEU A 12 18.96 -5.35 -59.15
CA LEU A 12 18.85 -4.06 -59.89
C LEU A 12 18.43 -2.91 -58.92
N LEU A 13 18.34 -1.63 -59.35
CA LEU A 13 19.39 -0.58 -59.37
C LEU A 13 18.73 0.78 -59.71
N SER A 14 18.82 1.80 -58.84
CA SER A 14 18.76 3.27 -59.14
C SER A 14 18.33 4.10 -57.92
N SER A 15 18.39 5.44 -57.91
CA SER A 15 19.57 6.34 -57.94
C SER A 15 19.16 7.80 -58.24
N ALA A 16 18.96 8.62 -57.20
CA ALA A 16 19.05 10.09 -57.22
C ALA A 16 19.40 10.55 -55.78
N ARG A 17 20.38 11.43 -55.47
CA ARG A 17 20.87 12.71 -56.05
C ARG A 17 19.88 13.87 -55.92
N LEU A 18 20.25 15.08 -55.48
CA LEU A 18 21.41 15.57 -54.69
C LEU A 18 21.10 17.01 -54.21
N CYS A 19 22.02 17.64 -53.46
CA CYS A 19 22.07 19.05 -53.03
C CYS A 19 21.10 19.44 -51.88
N PHE A 20 21.53 20.01 -50.75
CA PHE A 20 22.37 21.20 -50.47
C PHE A 20 21.71 22.54 -50.85
N PHE A 21 21.42 23.38 -49.84
CA PHE A 21 22.14 24.64 -49.61
C PHE A 21 21.89 25.19 -48.18
N SER A 22 22.74 26.12 -47.72
CA SER A 22 22.75 26.67 -46.36
C SER A 22 22.87 28.21 -46.32
N SER A 23 22.08 28.87 -45.47
CA SER A 23 22.35 30.21 -44.86
C SER A 23 21.19 30.54 -43.90
N LYS A 24 21.32 31.05 -42.67
CA LYS A 24 22.19 32.04 -41.95
C LYS A 24 21.48 33.40 -41.68
N LEU A 25 21.12 33.56 -40.41
CA LEU A 25 21.32 34.75 -39.53
C LEU A 25 20.35 35.95 -39.52
N LYS A 26 20.21 36.49 -38.28
CA LYS A 26 19.54 37.75 -37.82
C LYS A 26 18.00 37.71 -37.89
N GLY A 27 17.22 38.32 -36.99
CA GLY A 27 17.44 39.37 -35.97
C GLY A 27 16.49 40.56 -36.25
N THR A 28 15.82 41.24 -35.32
CA THR A 28 16.05 41.45 -33.86
C THR A 28 14.74 41.72 -33.07
N LYS A 29 14.84 41.80 -31.72
CA LYS A 29 13.90 42.47 -30.77
C LYS A 29 14.01 44.04 -30.87
N PRO A 30 13.31 44.93 -30.10
CA PRO A 30 12.70 44.77 -28.76
C PRO A 30 11.44 45.63 -28.39
N THR A 31 11.18 45.76 -27.07
CA THR A 31 10.44 46.83 -26.31
C THR A 31 8.89 46.91 -26.38
N SER A 32 8.13 47.29 -25.32
CA SER A 32 8.41 47.46 -23.87
C SER A 32 7.14 47.80 -23.01
N VAL A 33 7.15 47.44 -21.70
CA VAL A 33 6.60 48.21 -20.52
C VAL A 33 5.14 48.74 -20.59
N SER A 34 4.14 48.16 -19.89
CA SER A 34 3.76 48.36 -18.44
C SER A 34 3.32 49.80 -18.09
N TYR A 35 2.10 50.09 -17.57
CA TYR A 35 1.72 49.91 -16.15
C TYR A 35 0.26 50.33 -15.78
N TYR A 36 -0.24 49.74 -14.67
CA TYR A 36 -1.12 50.24 -13.59
C TYR A 36 -2.56 50.82 -13.75
N LEU A 37 -3.43 50.27 -12.88
CA LEU A 37 -4.43 50.89 -11.99
C LEU A 37 -5.55 51.82 -12.53
N LEU A 38 -6.80 51.42 -12.25
CA LEU A 38 -7.58 52.09 -11.18
C LEU A 38 -8.66 51.15 -10.58
N GLN A 39 -9.19 51.51 -9.41
CA GLN A 39 -10.31 50.85 -8.73
C GLN A 39 -11.64 51.62 -8.99
N TRP A 40 -12.80 50.96 -8.91
CA TRP A 40 -13.85 51.27 -7.91
C TRP A 40 -14.99 50.24 -7.89
N ARG A 41 -15.92 50.37 -6.92
CA ARG A 41 -16.99 49.39 -6.60
C ARG A 41 -18.32 49.73 -7.31
N SER A 42 -19.13 48.72 -7.65
CA SER A 42 -20.28 48.29 -6.82
C SER A 42 -21.42 47.54 -7.57
N GLN A 43 -22.29 46.90 -6.78
CA GLN A 43 -23.62 46.34 -7.12
C GLN A 43 -23.70 45.03 -7.94
N ARG A 44 -24.91 44.46 -7.97
CA ARG A 44 -25.29 43.07 -8.39
C ARG A 44 -26.52 43.12 -9.31
N PHE A 45 -26.88 41.96 -9.89
CA PHE A 45 -28.11 41.65 -10.69
C PHE A 45 -28.10 42.22 -12.14
N VAL A 46 -28.54 41.50 -13.20
CA VAL A 46 -29.01 40.09 -13.29
C VAL A 46 -28.83 39.45 -14.70
N VAL A 47 -28.85 38.11 -14.72
CA VAL A 47 -29.02 37.10 -15.82
C VAL A 47 -29.05 37.54 -17.31
N PRO A 48 -28.29 36.85 -18.22
CA PRO A 48 -28.35 37.03 -19.68
C PRO A 48 -29.23 35.99 -20.42
N ARG A 49 -29.59 36.26 -21.70
CA ARG A 49 -29.99 35.21 -22.67
C ARG A 49 -29.93 35.66 -24.14
N LYS A 50 -29.32 34.82 -25.02
CA LYS A 50 -29.38 34.83 -26.52
C LYS A 50 -28.72 36.05 -27.24
N MET A 51 -28.21 35.96 -28.48
CA MET A 51 -27.85 34.80 -29.32
C MET A 51 -26.78 35.11 -30.41
N ALA A 52 -26.01 34.07 -30.76
CA ALA A 52 -25.33 33.71 -32.03
C ALA A 52 -25.18 34.66 -33.25
N VAL A 53 -23.98 34.63 -33.84
CA VAL A 53 -23.65 34.91 -35.27
C VAL A 53 -22.49 33.97 -35.71
N LYS A 54 -22.27 33.71 -37.01
CA LYS A 54 -22.82 32.56 -37.77
C LYS A 54 -22.19 32.46 -39.19
N ALA A 55 -21.13 31.68 -39.40
CA ALA A 55 -20.57 31.35 -40.74
C ALA A 55 -19.63 30.11 -40.67
N CYS A 56 -19.46 29.25 -41.69
CA CYS A 56 -20.25 28.89 -42.88
C CYS A 56 -19.85 27.45 -43.31
N VAL A 57 -20.76 26.46 -43.42
CA VAL A 57 -21.62 26.09 -44.58
C VAL A 57 -20.92 25.28 -45.71
N LYS A 58 -21.27 23.99 -45.82
CA LYS A 58 -21.86 23.25 -46.97
C LYS A 58 -22.42 21.90 -46.42
N VAL A 59 -23.64 21.40 -46.69
CA VAL A 59 -24.41 21.16 -47.95
C VAL A 59 -23.89 19.92 -48.70
N GLU A 60 -24.66 18.89 -49.05
CA GLU A 60 -26.03 18.42 -48.69
C GLU A 60 -26.20 16.96 -49.18
N GLU A 61 -27.07 16.14 -48.57
CA GLU A 61 -27.96 15.18 -49.26
C GLU A 61 -28.99 14.58 -48.26
N SER A 62 -30.02 13.86 -48.74
CA SER A 62 -31.26 13.67 -47.95
C SER A 62 -32.07 12.39 -48.15
N SER A 63 -33.00 12.18 -47.20
CA SER A 63 -34.20 11.31 -47.20
C SER A 63 -34.05 9.89 -46.62
N PRO A 64 -35.16 9.26 -46.16
CA PRO A 64 -36.49 9.81 -45.85
C PRO A 64 -36.83 9.80 -44.34
N LYS A 65 -38.02 10.27 -43.97
CA LYS A 65 -38.65 9.99 -42.66
C LYS A 65 -39.65 8.85 -42.80
N GLU A 66 -39.79 8.04 -41.77
CA GLU A 66 -40.97 7.18 -41.61
C GLU A 66 -41.53 7.29 -40.18
N SER A 67 -42.82 7.02 -40.01
CA SER A 67 -43.60 7.44 -38.85
C SER A 67 -43.77 6.33 -37.82
N ALA A 68 -43.18 6.50 -36.63
CA ALA A 68 -43.43 5.62 -35.50
C ALA A 68 -44.88 5.81 -34.98
N TYR A 69 -45.71 4.77 -35.14
CA TYR A 69 -46.83 4.55 -34.23
C TYR A 69 -46.28 4.46 -32.80
N LYS A 70 -46.90 5.16 -31.84
CA LYS A 70 -46.66 4.86 -30.43
C LYS A 70 -47.40 3.57 -30.11
N SER A 71 -46.67 2.46 -29.95
CA SER A 71 -47.22 1.28 -29.30
C SER A 71 -47.49 1.61 -27.83
N GLU A 72 -48.61 1.13 -27.30
CA GLU A 72 -48.93 1.27 -25.86
C GLU A 72 -47.93 0.50 -24.98
N TRP A 73 -47.23 -0.48 -25.56
CA TRP A 73 -46.14 -1.22 -24.91
C TRP A 73 -45.03 -0.31 -24.36
N GLY A 74 -44.69 0.78 -25.06
CA GLY A 74 -43.62 1.70 -24.65
C GLY A 74 -42.19 1.21 -24.93
N LYS A 75 -41.22 2.13 -24.82
CA LYS A 75 -39.79 1.87 -25.10
C LYS A 75 -39.23 0.80 -24.17
N VAL A 76 -38.37 -0.07 -24.70
CA VAL A 76 -37.57 -1.03 -23.91
C VAL A 76 -36.10 -0.68 -24.06
N SER A 77 -35.33 -0.84 -22.98
CA SER A 77 -33.87 -0.65 -22.99
C SER A 77 -33.11 -1.61 -22.06
N ALA A 78 -33.81 -2.38 -21.23
CA ALA A 78 -33.22 -3.46 -20.44
C ALA A 78 -34.15 -4.68 -20.31
N VAL A 79 -33.54 -5.85 -20.15
CA VAL A 79 -34.19 -7.12 -19.80
C VAL A 79 -33.54 -7.67 -18.54
N LEU A 80 -34.34 -7.94 -17.50
CA LEU A 80 -33.92 -8.49 -16.22
C LEU A 80 -34.45 -9.92 -16.13
N PHE A 81 -33.58 -10.89 -15.89
CA PHE A 81 -33.93 -12.30 -15.76
C PHE A 81 -33.81 -12.71 -14.28
N ASP A 82 -34.76 -13.47 -13.71
CA ASP A 82 -34.34 -14.37 -12.61
C ASP A 82 -33.39 -15.44 -13.17
N MET A 83 -32.79 -16.19 -12.28
CA MET A 83 -31.90 -17.29 -12.56
C MET A 83 -32.59 -18.64 -12.35
N ASP A 84 -33.21 -18.85 -11.18
CA ASP A 84 -33.84 -20.11 -10.82
C ASP A 84 -35.18 -20.18 -11.58
N GLY A 85 -35.48 -21.33 -12.20
CA GLY A 85 -36.70 -21.49 -13.02
C GLY A 85 -36.71 -20.72 -14.36
N VAL A 86 -35.91 -19.67 -14.52
CA VAL A 86 -35.85 -18.83 -15.75
C VAL A 86 -34.61 -19.12 -16.60
N LEU A 87 -33.40 -19.01 -16.03
CA LEU A 87 -32.14 -19.28 -16.75
C LEU A 87 -31.65 -20.72 -16.56
N CYS A 88 -31.94 -21.33 -15.39
CA CYS A 88 -31.52 -22.69 -15.08
C CYS A 88 -32.48 -23.47 -14.17
N ASN A 89 -32.50 -24.79 -14.34
CA ASN A 89 -33.20 -25.74 -13.48
C ASN A 89 -32.30 -26.12 -12.27
N SER A 90 -32.20 -25.18 -11.34
CA SER A 90 -31.42 -25.24 -10.10
C SER A 90 -32.24 -25.68 -8.88
N GLU A 91 -33.56 -25.58 -8.94
CA GLU A 91 -34.47 -25.83 -7.82
C GLU A 91 -34.35 -27.27 -7.29
N ASP A 92 -34.44 -28.25 -8.17
CA ASP A 92 -34.36 -29.66 -7.78
C ASP A 92 -32.97 -30.05 -7.24
N LEU A 93 -31.92 -29.44 -7.78
CA LEU A 93 -30.55 -29.57 -7.28
C LEU A 93 -30.40 -28.96 -5.89
N SER A 94 -31.06 -27.82 -5.64
CA SER A 94 -31.08 -27.16 -4.33
C SER A 94 -31.80 -28.03 -3.31
N ARG A 95 -32.98 -28.58 -3.63
CA ARG A 95 -33.70 -29.51 -2.74
C ARG A 95 -32.87 -30.78 -2.45
N ARG A 96 -32.19 -31.34 -3.46
CA ARG A 96 -31.28 -32.49 -3.26
C ARG A 96 -30.05 -32.18 -2.38
N ALA A 97 -29.43 -31.01 -2.52
CA ALA A 97 -28.34 -30.58 -1.64
C ALA A 97 -28.81 -30.30 -0.20
N ALA A 98 -30.03 -29.77 -0.02
CA ALA A 98 -30.60 -29.57 1.31
C ALA A 98 -30.92 -30.89 2.03
N VAL A 99 -31.44 -31.89 1.30
CA VAL A 99 -31.62 -33.27 1.83
C VAL A 99 -30.28 -33.87 2.29
N ASP A 100 -29.17 -33.58 1.60
CA ASP A 100 -27.84 -34.01 2.03
C ASP A 100 -27.39 -33.33 3.34
N VAL A 101 -27.57 -32.01 3.48
CA VAL A 101 -27.27 -31.27 4.73
C VAL A 101 -28.05 -31.85 5.91
N PHE A 102 -29.34 -32.07 5.75
CA PHE A 102 -30.18 -32.62 6.82
C PHE A 102 -29.81 -34.07 7.17
N ARG A 103 -29.33 -34.86 6.20
CA ARG A 103 -28.78 -36.19 6.48
C ARG A 103 -27.49 -36.14 7.31
N GLU A 104 -26.62 -35.16 7.09
CA GLU A 104 -25.44 -34.94 7.95
C GLU A 104 -25.84 -34.49 9.37
N LEU A 105 -26.96 -33.79 9.52
CA LEU A 105 -27.57 -33.45 10.81
C LEU A 105 -28.35 -34.61 11.47
N GLY A 106 -28.45 -35.78 10.81
CA GLY A 106 -29.18 -36.94 11.32
C GLY A 106 -30.70 -36.84 11.24
N VAL A 107 -31.24 -35.98 10.36
CA VAL A 107 -32.68 -35.69 10.24
C VAL A 107 -33.22 -36.20 8.89
N GLU A 108 -34.25 -37.03 8.92
CA GLU A 108 -34.88 -37.53 7.68
C GLU A 108 -35.84 -36.50 7.06
N VAL A 109 -35.53 -36.11 5.83
CA VAL A 109 -36.29 -35.18 4.99
C VAL A 109 -36.27 -35.65 3.53
N THR A 110 -37.29 -35.31 2.77
CA THR A 110 -37.36 -35.57 1.32
C THR A 110 -37.37 -34.24 0.55
N PRO A 111 -37.11 -34.23 -0.77
CA PRO A 111 -37.16 -33.00 -1.57
C PRO A 111 -38.52 -32.26 -1.50
N GLU A 112 -39.60 -32.95 -1.14
CA GLU A 112 -40.96 -32.43 -1.02
C GLU A 112 -41.14 -31.55 0.23
N ASP A 113 -40.44 -31.86 1.34
CA ASP A 113 -40.45 -31.05 2.57
C ASP A 113 -40.00 -29.60 2.31
N PHE A 114 -39.14 -29.41 1.31
CA PHE A 114 -38.53 -28.14 0.94
C PHE A 114 -39.40 -27.27 0.01
N VAL A 115 -40.40 -27.84 -0.66
CA VAL A 115 -41.24 -27.14 -1.65
C VAL A 115 -41.96 -25.91 -1.07
N PRO A 116 -42.53 -25.92 0.15
CA PRO A 116 -43.19 -24.75 0.74
C PRO A 116 -42.27 -23.55 1.03
N PHE A 117 -40.95 -23.73 0.93
CA PHE A 117 -39.95 -22.71 1.29
C PHE A 117 -39.08 -22.27 0.10
N MET A 118 -39.38 -22.73 -1.12
CA MET A 118 -38.71 -22.29 -2.35
C MET A 118 -38.83 -20.77 -2.57
N GLY A 119 -37.83 -20.15 -3.19
CA GLY A 119 -37.79 -18.70 -3.46
C GLY A 119 -37.61 -17.78 -2.24
N THR A 120 -37.61 -18.31 -1.00
CA THR A 120 -37.54 -17.49 0.24
C THR A 120 -36.12 -17.07 0.67
N GLY A 121 -35.10 -17.44 -0.11
CA GLY A 121 -33.68 -17.29 0.23
C GLY A 121 -33.15 -18.42 1.12
N GLU A 122 -31.90 -18.85 0.93
CA GLU A 122 -31.39 -20.14 1.45
C GLU A 122 -31.45 -20.28 2.99
N ALA A 123 -31.41 -19.18 3.75
CA ALA A 123 -31.56 -19.22 5.21
C ALA A 123 -32.99 -19.60 5.65
N ASN A 124 -34.01 -19.07 4.98
CA ASN A 124 -35.43 -19.38 5.24
C ASN A 124 -35.81 -20.74 4.67
N PHE A 125 -35.27 -21.09 3.51
CA PHE A 125 -35.38 -22.39 2.86
C PHE A 125 -34.97 -23.55 3.78
N LEU A 126 -33.78 -23.45 4.40
CA LEU A 126 -33.28 -24.46 5.33
C LEU A 126 -33.92 -24.32 6.72
N GLY A 127 -34.07 -23.10 7.24
CA GLY A 127 -34.64 -22.83 8.55
C GLY A 127 -36.12 -23.20 8.68
N GLY A 128 -36.90 -23.08 7.60
CA GLY A 128 -38.30 -23.48 7.55
C GLY A 128 -38.48 -24.98 7.75
N VAL A 129 -37.72 -25.79 7.02
CA VAL A 129 -37.72 -27.26 7.19
C VAL A 129 -37.16 -27.66 8.56
N ALA A 130 -36.12 -27.00 9.05
CA ALA A 130 -35.58 -27.25 10.40
C ALA A 130 -36.62 -26.99 11.51
N SER A 131 -37.41 -25.92 11.36
CA SER A 131 -38.51 -25.58 12.26
C SER A 131 -39.63 -26.64 12.21
N VAL A 132 -40.09 -27.01 11.02
CA VAL A 132 -41.14 -28.04 10.83
C VAL A 132 -40.70 -29.41 11.34
N LYS A 133 -39.42 -29.77 11.20
CA LYS A 133 -38.83 -31.05 11.64
C LYS A 133 -38.34 -31.02 13.10
N GLY A 134 -38.47 -29.90 13.81
CA GLY A 134 -38.12 -29.79 15.23
C GLY A 134 -36.63 -29.87 15.56
N VAL A 135 -35.74 -29.42 14.66
CA VAL A 135 -34.29 -29.60 14.78
C VAL A 135 -33.72 -28.67 15.86
N ALA A 136 -33.46 -29.22 17.05
CA ALA A 136 -32.95 -28.48 18.19
C ALA A 136 -31.52 -27.94 17.94
N GLY A 137 -31.29 -26.65 18.25
CA GLY A 137 -29.97 -26.02 18.12
C GLY A 137 -29.53 -25.70 16.68
N PHE A 138 -30.44 -25.78 15.71
CA PHE A 138 -30.15 -25.46 14.31
C PHE A 138 -29.70 -24.00 14.12
N SER A 139 -28.51 -23.79 13.52
CA SER A 139 -28.06 -22.49 13.02
C SER A 139 -28.30 -22.43 11.51
N PRO A 140 -29.17 -21.51 11.04
CA PRO A 140 -29.36 -21.28 9.61
C PRO A 140 -28.07 -20.92 8.89
N GLU A 141 -27.15 -20.20 9.53
CA GLU A 141 -25.89 -19.72 8.97
C GLU A 141 -24.91 -20.87 8.72
N ALA A 142 -24.75 -21.76 9.71
CA ALA A 142 -23.93 -22.97 9.58
C ALA A 142 -24.50 -23.94 8.54
N ALA A 143 -25.83 -24.15 8.56
CA ALA A 143 -26.51 -24.98 7.57
C ALA A 143 -26.41 -24.40 6.15
N LYS A 144 -26.57 -23.08 5.98
CA LYS A 144 -26.42 -22.36 4.71
C LYS A 144 -25.00 -22.44 4.16
N LYS A 145 -23.98 -22.33 5.03
CA LYS A 145 -22.59 -22.56 4.62
C LYS A 145 -22.39 -23.99 4.12
N ARG A 146 -22.82 -25.00 4.89
CA ARG A 146 -22.65 -26.42 4.52
C ARG A 146 -23.46 -26.79 3.26
N PHE A 147 -24.62 -26.18 3.09
CA PHE A 147 -25.43 -26.27 1.87
C PHE A 147 -24.64 -25.83 0.63
N PHE A 148 -23.96 -24.67 0.66
CA PHE A 148 -23.15 -24.25 -0.49
C PHE A 148 -21.95 -25.17 -0.74
N GLU A 149 -21.27 -25.65 0.30
CA GLU A 149 -20.18 -26.64 0.14
C GLU A 149 -20.66 -27.88 -0.64
N ILE A 150 -21.79 -28.48 -0.23
CA ILE A 150 -22.36 -29.66 -0.90
C ILE A 150 -22.94 -29.33 -2.29
N TYR A 151 -23.63 -28.19 -2.43
CA TYR A 151 -24.23 -27.76 -3.68
C TYR A 151 -23.16 -27.56 -4.77
N LEU A 152 -22.06 -26.88 -4.45
CA LEU A 152 -20.93 -26.66 -5.36
C LEU A 152 -20.17 -27.95 -5.68
N GLU A 153 -19.87 -28.78 -4.67
CA GLU A 153 -19.08 -30.01 -4.86
C GLU A 153 -19.82 -31.08 -5.68
N LYS A 154 -21.14 -31.20 -5.49
CA LYS A 154 -21.91 -32.37 -5.95
C LYS A 154 -22.92 -32.06 -7.04
N TYR A 155 -23.49 -30.85 -7.08
CA TYR A 155 -24.69 -30.56 -7.89
C TYR A 155 -24.48 -29.47 -8.96
N ALA A 156 -23.92 -28.31 -8.62
CA ALA A 156 -23.74 -27.15 -9.49
C ALA A 156 -22.35 -27.10 -10.15
N LYS A 157 -21.94 -28.18 -10.81
CA LYS A 157 -20.64 -28.23 -11.52
C LYS A 157 -20.68 -27.39 -12.80
N PRO A 158 -19.59 -26.68 -13.17
CA PRO A 158 -19.52 -25.93 -14.42
C PRO A 158 -19.86 -26.79 -15.64
N ASN A 159 -20.67 -26.24 -16.55
CA ASN A 159 -21.20 -26.91 -17.74
C ASN A 159 -21.92 -28.25 -17.47
N SER A 160 -22.55 -28.42 -16.30
CA SER A 160 -23.37 -29.61 -15.99
C SER A 160 -24.70 -29.67 -16.75
N GLY A 161 -25.04 -28.64 -17.54
CA GLY A 161 -26.16 -28.67 -18.48
C GLY A 161 -27.51 -28.28 -17.86
N ILE A 162 -27.49 -27.49 -16.77
CA ILE A 162 -28.71 -27.10 -16.05
C ILE A 162 -29.44 -25.90 -16.67
N GLY A 163 -28.86 -25.26 -17.68
CA GLY A 163 -29.44 -24.08 -18.35
C GLY A 163 -30.67 -24.44 -19.17
N PHE A 164 -31.68 -23.57 -19.17
CA PHE A 164 -32.87 -23.78 -20.00
C PHE A 164 -32.56 -23.52 -21.50
N PRO A 165 -33.00 -24.39 -22.42
CA PRO A 165 -32.87 -24.16 -23.86
C PRO A 165 -33.49 -22.83 -24.27
N GLY A 166 -32.79 -22.07 -25.13
CA GLY A 166 -33.22 -20.73 -25.56
C GLY A 166 -32.71 -19.58 -24.67
N ALA A 167 -32.20 -19.84 -23.46
CA ALA A 167 -31.70 -18.80 -22.56
C ALA A 167 -30.48 -18.06 -23.16
N LEU A 168 -29.48 -18.81 -23.65
CA LEU A 168 -28.28 -18.24 -24.26
C LEU A 168 -28.61 -17.47 -25.55
N GLU A 169 -29.50 -18.04 -26.36
CA GLU A 169 -29.99 -17.48 -27.60
C GLU A 169 -30.72 -16.14 -27.37
N LEU A 170 -31.65 -16.10 -26.42
CA LEU A 170 -32.44 -14.91 -26.09
C LEU A 170 -31.58 -13.79 -25.49
N ILE A 171 -30.65 -14.12 -24.58
CA ILE A 171 -29.66 -13.16 -24.05
C ILE A 171 -28.85 -12.58 -25.21
N THR A 172 -28.34 -13.43 -26.10
CA THR A 172 -27.54 -13.01 -27.26
C THR A 172 -28.34 -12.12 -28.21
N GLU A 173 -29.60 -12.48 -28.51
CA GLU A 173 -30.45 -11.64 -29.35
C GLU A 173 -30.73 -10.29 -28.68
N CYS A 174 -31.05 -10.24 -27.39
CA CYS A 174 -31.24 -8.98 -26.66
C CYS A 174 -30.03 -8.05 -26.79
N LYS A 175 -28.81 -8.55 -26.56
CA LYS A 175 -27.58 -7.75 -26.73
C LYS A 175 -27.36 -7.32 -28.19
N SER A 176 -27.72 -8.16 -29.17
CA SER A 176 -27.65 -7.83 -30.60
C SER A 176 -28.55 -6.65 -31.01
N LYS A 177 -29.68 -6.43 -30.31
CA LYS A 177 -30.54 -5.25 -30.49
C LYS A 177 -30.10 -4.03 -29.65
N GLY A 178 -29.01 -4.14 -28.90
CA GLY A 178 -28.53 -3.09 -27.99
C GLY A 178 -29.33 -2.97 -26.69
N LEU A 179 -30.14 -3.96 -26.33
CA LEU A 179 -30.75 -4.03 -24.99
C LEU A 179 -29.68 -4.41 -23.97
N LYS A 180 -29.74 -3.79 -22.78
CA LYS A 180 -28.94 -4.25 -21.64
C LYS A 180 -29.60 -5.48 -21.01
N VAL A 181 -28.79 -6.39 -20.49
CA VAL A 181 -29.26 -7.65 -19.88
C VAL A 181 -28.69 -7.82 -18.47
N ALA A 182 -29.48 -8.28 -17.52
CA ALA A 182 -29.03 -8.51 -16.14
C ALA A 182 -29.70 -9.72 -15.47
N VAL A 183 -28.98 -10.33 -14.53
CA VAL A 183 -29.56 -11.32 -13.60
C VAL A 183 -30.02 -10.59 -12.33
N ALA A 184 -31.20 -10.93 -11.83
CA ALA A 184 -31.84 -10.26 -10.69
C ALA A 184 -32.60 -11.28 -9.81
N SER A 185 -31.86 -12.01 -8.95
CA SER A 185 -32.37 -13.18 -8.23
C SER A 185 -32.33 -13.05 -6.70
N SER A 186 -33.21 -13.80 -6.02
CA SER A 186 -33.29 -13.90 -4.55
C SER A 186 -32.35 -14.97 -3.95
N ALA A 187 -31.39 -15.46 -4.72
CA ALA A 187 -30.31 -16.35 -4.29
C ALA A 187 -29.04 -15.58 -3.90
N ASP A 188 -28.25 -16.12 -2.96
CA ASP A 188 -26.89 -15.64 -2.64
C ASP A 188 -25.96 -15.65 -3.85
N ARG A 189 -24.98 -14.73 -3.88
CA ARG A 189 -24.02 -14.58 -4.98
C ARG A 189 -23.26 -15.86 -5.31
N ILE A 190 -22.92 -16.63 -4.28
CA ILE A 190 -22.21 -17.91 -4.40
C ILE A 190 -23.02 -18.92 -5.23
N LYS A 191 -24.34 -18.99 -5.00
CA LYS A 191 -25.25 -19.81 -5.81
C LYS A 191 -25.44 -19.19 -7.20
N VAL A 192 -25.48 -17.87 -7.31
CA VAL A 192 -25.64 -17.16 -8.60
C VAL A 192 -24.51 -17.46 -9.58
N ASP A 193 -23.26 -17.21 -9.19
CA ASP A 193 -22.11 -17.46 -10.07
C ASP A 193 -21.93 -18.96 -10.40
N ALA A 194 -22.29 -19.85 -9.47
CA ALA A 194 -22.26 -21.30 -9.69
C ALA A 194 -23.33 -21.79 -10.66
N ASN A 195 -24.57 -21.33 -10.52
CA ASN A 195 -25.67 -21.67 -11.42
C ASN A 195 -25.41 -21.16 -12.85
N LEU A 196 -24.88 -19.94 -12.98
CA LEU A 196 -24.45 -19.38 -14.27
C LEU A 196 -23.34 -20.23 -14.91
N ALA A 197 -22.31 -20.62 -14.15
CA ALA A 197 -21.26 -21.51 -14.63
C ALA A 197 -21.78 -22.92 -15.00
N ALA A 198 -22.73 -23.47 -14.24
CA ALA A 198 -23.35 -24.76 -14.47
C ALA A 198 -24.29 -24.77 -15.70
N ALA A 199 -24.95 -23.65 -15.95
CA ALA A 199 -25.80 -23.40 -17.13
C ALA A 199 -25.00 -23.10 -18.42
N GLY A 200 -23.69 -22.88 -18.32
CA GLY A 200 -22.86 -22.46 -19.46
C GLY A 200 -23.06 -20.99 -19.86
N LEU A 201 -23.56 -20.16 -18.95
CA LEU A 201 -23.87 -18.74 -19.17
C LEU A 201 -22.80 -17.86 -18.47
N PRO A 202 -21.66 -17.53 -19.11
CA PRO A 202 -20.59 -16.78 -18.45
C PRO A 202 -21.07 -15.40 -17.96
N PRO A 203 -20.71 -14.98 -16.72
CA PRO A 203 -21.15 -13.71 -16.14
C PRO A 203 -20.92 -12.46 -16.99
N SER A 204 -19.90 -12.46 -17.85
CA SER A 204 -19.58 -11.37 -18.80
C SER A 204 -20.63 -11.13 -19.88
N MET A 205 -21.61 -12.04 -20.05
CA MET A 205 -22.78 -11.77 -20.89
C MET A 205 -23.75 -10.78 -20.24
N PHE A 206 -23.75 -10.63 -18.91
CA PHE A 206 -24.67 -9.75 -18.20
C PHE A 206 -24.02 -8.39 -17.90
N ASP A 207 -24.75 -7.32 -18.19
CA ASP A 207 -24.33 -5.93 -17.94
C ASP A 207 -24.52 -5.53 -16.46
N ALA A 208 -25.29 -6.32 -15.69
CA ALA A 208 -25.31 -6.32 -14.23
C ALA A 208 -25.74 -7.70 -13.69
N ILE A 209 -25.33 -8.04 -12.47
CA ILE A 209 -25.79 -9.23 -11.73
C ILE A 209 -26.15 -8.78 -10.31
N VAL A 210 -27.35 -9.12 -9.86
CA VAL A 210 -27.93 -8.76 -8.56
C VAL A 210 -28.39 -10.02 -7.83
N SER A 211 -27.93 -10.17 -6.60
CA SER A 211 -28.11 -11.33 -5.71
C SER A 211 -28.60 -10.91 -4.32
N ALA A 212 -29.09 -11.86 -3.53
CA ALA A 212 -29.73 -11.63 -2.23
C ALA A 212 -28.85 -10.92 -1.19
N ASP A 213 -27.53 -11.12 -1.23
CA ASP A 213 -26.57 -10.68 -0.21
C ASP A 213 -26.53 -9.15 0.00
N ALA A 214 -27.10 -8.39 -0.94
CA ALA A 214 -27.18 -6.94 -0.91
C ALA A 214 -28.54 -6.37 -0.44
N PHE A 215 -29.50 -7.22 0.00
CA PHE A 215 -30.87 -6.80 0.33
C PHE A 215 -31.42 -7.45 1.61
N GLU A 216 -31.97 -6.63 2.50
CA GLU A 216 -32.75 -7.10 3.66
C GLU A 216 -34.15 -7.61 3.24
N ASN A 217 -34.70 -7.08 2.14
CA ASN A 217 -36.01 -7.43 1.61
C ASN A 217 -35.86 -8.09 0.23
N LEU A 218 -36.17 -9.38 0.14
CA LEU A 218 -36.18 -10.17 -1.10
C LEU A 218 -37.57 -10.11 -1.78
N LYS A 219 -37.72 -10.73 -2.97
CA LYS A 219 -39.02 -10.85 -3.66
C LYS A 219 -40.08 -11.41 -2.66
N PRO A 220 -41.28 -10.78 -2.51
CA PRO A 220 -41.93 -9.85 -3.41
C PRO A 220 -41.60 -8.35 -3.25
N ALA A 221 -40.58 -7.98 -2.47
CA ALA A 221 -40.09 -6.61 -2.46
C ALA A 221 -39.45 -6.22 -3.82
N PRO A 222 -39.64 -4.98 -4.31
CA PRO A 222 -39.15 -4.54 -5.63
C PRO A 222 -37.65 -4.25 -5.68
N ASP A 223 -36.98 -4.27 -4.53
CA ASP A 223 -35.63 -3.77 -4.29
C ASP A 223 -34.57 -4.37 -5.23
N ILE A 224 -34.61 -5.69 -5.45
CA ILE A 224 -33.72 -6.43 -6.35
C ILE A 224 -33.81 -5.90 -7.79
N PHE A 225 -35.02 -5.74 -8.33
CA PHE A 225 -35.21 -5.23 -9.70
C PHE A 225 -34.88 -3.74 -9.80
N ILE A 226 -35.29 -2.93 -8.82
CA ILE A 226 -34.95 -1.50 -8.77
C ILE A 226 -33.42 -1.31 -8.73
N ALA A 227 -32.68 -2.18 -8.03
CA ALA A 227 -31.22 -2.17 -8.04
C ALA A 227 -30.63 -2.57 -9.39
N ALA A 228 -31.16 -3.60 -10.04
CA ALA A 228 -30.72 -3.99 -11.38
C ALA A 228 -30.95 -2.87 -12.42
N SER A 229 -32.15 -2.26 -12.44
CA SER A 229 -32.47 -1.06 -13.24
C SER A 229 -31.49 0.09 -13.00
N LYS A 230 -31.15 0.38 -11.73
CA LYS A 230 -30.17 1.41 -11.36
C LYS A 230 -28.75 1.08 -11.85
N LEU A 231 -28.29 -0.17 -11.70
CA LEU A 231 -26.98 -0.60 -12.18
C LEU A 231 -26.86 -0.53 -13.70
N LEU A 232 -27.92 -0.92 -14.42
CA LEU A 232 -28.01 -0.76 -15.87
C LEU A 232 -28.16 0.71 -16.31
N ASN A 233 -28.48 1.63 -15.39
CA ASN A 233 -28.83 3.02 -15.68
C ASN A 233 -29.97 3.12 -16.71
N VAL A 234 -31.03 2.33 -16.52
CA VAL A 234 -32.25 2.28 -17.34
C VAL A 234 -33.48 2.50 -16.44
N PRO A 235 -34.41 3.41 -16.77
CA PRO A 235 -35.64 3.61 -15.99
C PRO A 235 -36.46 2.33 -15.83
N SER A 236 -37.13 2.14 -14.69
CA SER A 236 -37.92 0.92 -14.43
C SER A 236 -39.03 0.70 -15.46
N ASP A 237 -39.66 1.78 -15.92
CA ASP A 237 -40.68 1.73 -16.97
C ASP A 237 -40.12 1.32 -18.34
N GLU A 238 -38.81 1.41 -18.57
CA GLU A 238 -38.12 0.90 -19.77
C GLU A 238 -37.55 -0.53 -19.60
N CYS A 239 -37.79 -1.17 -18.46
CA CYS A 239 -37.34 -2.53 -18.17
C CYS A 239 -38.45 -3.58 -18.44
N ILE A 240 -38.04 -4.73 -18.99
CA ILE A 240 -38.81 -5.99 -18.96
C ILE A 240 -38.18 -6.91 -17.91
N VAL A 241 -38.99 -7.54 -17.06
CA VAL A 241 -38.61 -8.66 -16.19
C VAL A 241 -39.05 -9.98 -16.83
N ILE A 242 -38.24 -11.03 -16.71
CA ILE A 242 -38.60 -12.41 -17.05
C ILE A 242 -38.51 -13.26 -15.77
N GLU A 243 -39.62 -13.88 -15.40
CA GLU A 243 -39.84 -14.51 -14.08
C GLU A 243 -40.71 -15.76 -14.19
N ASP A 244 -40.52 -16.73 -13.30
CA ASP A 244 -41.34 -17.95 -13.14
C ASP A 244 -42.25 -17.91 -11.90
N ALA A 245 -41.83 -17.20 -10.85
CA ALA A 245 -42.42 -17.21 -9.51
C ALA A 245 -43.37 -16.03 -9.23
N LEU A 246 -44.46 -16.30 -8.50
CA LEU A 246 -45.50 -15.34 -8.09
C LEU A 246 -44.90 -14.13 -7.33
N ALA A 247 -43.94 -14.39 -6.43
CA ALA A 247 -43.29 -13.34 -5.66
C ALA A 247 -42.51 -12.36 -6.56
N GLY A 248 -41.88 -12.85 -7.63
CA GLY A 248 -41.18 -11.99 -8.58
C GLY A 248 -42.10 -11.23 -9.51
N VAL A 249 -43.22 -11.81 -9.95
CA VAL A 249 -44.24 -11.06 -10.71
C VAL A 249 -44.78 -9.90 -9.87
N GLN A 250 -45.02 -10.13 -8.57
CA GLN A 250 -45.40 -9.08 -7.60
C GLN A 250 -44.29 -8.03 -7.42
N ALA A 251 -43.03 -8.44 -7.28
CA ALA A 251 -41.89 -7.52 -7.18
C ALA A 251 -41.69 -6.67 -8.45
N ALA A 252 -41.92 -7.23 -9.64
CA ALA A 252 -41.86 -6.51 -10.92
C ALA A 252 -42.95 -5.45 -11.01
N GLN A 253 -44.20 -5.79 -10.63
CA GLN A 253 -45.30 -4.83 -10.53
C GLN A 253 -45.03 -3.73 -9.51
N ALA A 254 -44.52 -4.08 -8.32
CA ALA A 254 -44.15 -3.11 -7.29
C ALA A 254 -42.99 -2.19 -7.75
N ALA A 255 -42.07 -2.70 -8.57
CA ALA A 255 -41.01 -1.95 -9.24
C ALA A 255 -41.50 -1.12 -10.44
N LYS A 256 -42.78 -1.27 -10.85
CA LYS A 256 -43.41 -0.68 -12.05
C LYS A 256 -42.74 -1.08 -13.36
N MET A 257 -42.26 -2.33 -13.43
CA MET A 257 -41.69 -2.93 -14.62
C MET A 257 -42.74 -3.79 -15.34
N ARG A 258 -42.59 -3.97 -16.65
CA ARG A 258 -43.36 -4.98 -17.41
C ARG A 258 -42.77 -6.37 -17.12
N CYS A 259 -43.59 -7.41 -17.10
CA CYS A 259 -43.16 -8.76 -16.74
C CYS A 259 -43.66 -9.80 -17.75
N ILE A 260 -42.76 -10.63 -18.27
CA ILE A 260 -43.07 -11.81 -19.08
C ILE A 260 -42.90 -13.03 -18.18
N ALA A 261 -44.01 -13.67 -17.81
CA ALA A 261 -43.97 -14.86 -16.96
C ALA A 261 -43.70 -16.14 -17.77
N VAL A 262 -42.93 -17.07 -17.22
CA VAL A 262 -42.76 -18.44 -17.73
C VAL A 262 -43.41 -19.47 -16.80
N LYS A 263 -43.83 -20.62 -17.35
CA LYS A 263 -44.59 -21.66 -16.64
C LYS A 263 -43.73 -22.80 -16.10
N THR A 264 -42.43 -22.57 -15.95
CA THR A 264 -41.45 -23.58 -15.50
C THR A 264 -41.70 -24.03 -14.06
N THR A 265 -42.22 -23.13 -13.21
CA THR A 265 -42.41 -23.38 -11.76
C THR A 265 -43.87 -23.23 -11.30
N LEU A 266 -44.72 -22.47 -12.03
CA LEU A 266 -46.11 -22.21 -11.65
C LEU A 266 -47.13 -22.49 -12.76
N SER A 267 -48.36 -22.81 -12.35
CA SER A 267 -49.47 -23.10 -13.26
C SER A 267 -50.04 -21.85 -13.94
N ASP A 268 -50.66 -22.06 -15.11
CA ASP A 268 -51.40 -21.04 -15.86
C ASP A 268 -52.34 -20.20 -14.98
N GLU A 269 -53.06 -20.83 -14.06
CA GLU A 269 -54.09 -20.20 -13.23
C GLU A 269 -53.48 -19.30 -12.15
N THR A 270 -52.38 -19.74 -11.53
CA THR A 270 -51.63 -18.94 -10.56
C THR A 270 -50.97 -17.73 -11.24
N LEU A 271 -50.35 -17.93 -12.41
CA LEU A 271 -49.69 -16.86 -13.15
C LEU A 271 -50.69 -15.85 -13.75
N LYS A 272 -51.84 -16.29 -14.27
CA LYS A 272 -52.90 -15.36 -14.73
C LYS A 272 -53.43 -14.49 -13.58
N THR A 273 -53.59 -15.07 -12.38
CA THR A 273 -54.00 -14.32 -11.18
C THR A 273 -52.94 -13.31 -10.73
N ALA A 274 -51.65 -13.56 -11.01
CA ALA A 274 -50.56 -12.65 -10.69
C ALA A 274 -50.54 -11.37 -11.55
N GLY A 275 -51.15 -11.37 -12.74
CA GLY A 275 -51.20 -10.22 -13.65
C GLY A 275 -49.87 -9.81 -14.34
N PRO A 276 -49.07 -10.73 -14.88
CA PRO A 276 -47.92 -10.38 -15.73
C PRO A 276 -48.38 -9.74 -17.05
N SER A 277 -47.47 -9.05 -17.74
CA SER A 277 -47.73 -8.41 -19.03
C SER A 277 -47.85 -9.42 -20.18
N LEU A 278 -47.17 -10.56 -20.08
CA LEU A 278 -47.28 -11.71 -21.00
C LEU A 278 -47.05 -13.02 -20.23
N ILE A 279 -47.49 -14.14 -20.81
CA ILE A 279 -47.13 -15.50 -20.36
C ILE A 279 -46.59 -16.29 -21.56
N ARG A 280 -45.48 -17.02 -21.37
CA ARG A 280 -44.90 -18.02 -22.30
C ARG A 280 -44.67 -19.32 -21.52
N ASN A 281 -44.42 -20.45 -22.19
CA ASN A 281 -44.26 -21.72 -21.46
C ASN A 281 -42.87 -21.81 -20.78
N ASP A 282 -41.84 -21.45 -21.52
CA ASP A 282 -40.43 -21.42 -21.10
C ASP A 282 -39.71 -20.21 -21.71
N ILE A 283 -38.45 -19.98 -21.34
CA ILE A 283 -37.63 -18.87 -21.85
C ILE A 283 -37.37 -18.94 -23.36
N GLY A 284 -37.24 -20.14 -23.93
CA GLY A 284 -37.08 -20.36 -25.38
C GLY A 284 -38.34 -20.10 -26.19
N ASN A 285 -39.49 -19.93 -25.54
CA ASN A 285 -40.75 -19.49 -26.16
C ASN A 285 -40.88 -17.94 -26.17
N ILE A 286 -39.97 -17.20 -25.53
CA ILE A 286 -39.96 -15.72 -25.54
C ILE A 286 -39.19 -15.25 -26.77
N THR A 287 -39.84 -14.43 -27.60
CA THR A 287 -39.19 -13.81 -28.77
C THR A 287 -38.73 -12.38 -28.47
N ILE A 288 -37.78 -11.85 -29.24
CA ILE A 288 -37.41 -10.43 -29.15
C ILE A 288 -38.57 -9.48 -29.48
N HIS A 289 -39.59 -9.96 -30.21
CA HIS A 289 -40.82 -9.21 -30.49
C HIS A 289 -41.78 -9.18 -29.27
N ASP A 290 -41.79 -10.22 -28.44
CA ASP A 290 -42.48 -10.20 -27.14
C ASP A 290 -41.85 -9.15 -26.21
N ILE A 291 -40.52 -9.07 -26.22
CA ILE A 291 -39.76 -8.08 -25.45
C ILE A 291 -39.97 -6.66 -25.99
N LEU A 292 -39.73 -6.40 -27.28
CA LEU A 292 -39.70 -5.05 -27.84
C LEU A 292 -41.08 -4.43 -28.11
N SER A 293 -42.10 -5.23 -28.37
CA SER A 293 -43.42 -4.76 -28.81
C SER A 293 -44.62 -5.38 -28.09
N GLY A 294 -44.40 -6.31 -27.14
CA GLY A 294 -45.47 -6.97 -26.38
C GLY A 294 -46.09 -8.17 -27.09
N GLY A 295 -45.46 -8.66 -28.16
CA GLY A 295 -45.97 -9.80 -28.92
C GLY A 295 -47.16 -9.43 -29.80
N SER A 296 -47.80 -10.45 -30.37
CA SER A 296 -49.17 -10.38 -30.87
C SER A 296 -49.95 -11.50 -30.18
N ASP A 297 -51.17 -11.19 -29.71
CA ASP A 297 -52.00 -12.16 -28.97
C ASP A 297 -52.57 -13.24 -29.90
N ALA A 298 -51.73 -14.23 -30.20
CA ALA A 298 -52.03 -15.39 -31.02
C ALA A 298 -52.31 -16.66 -30.18
N TYR A 299 -52.80 -16.50 -28.95
CA TYR A 299 -53.34 -17.60 -28.14
C TYR A 299 -54.57 -17.14 -27.35
N ASN A 300 -55.74 -17.21 -27.98
CA ASN A 300 -57.01 -16.83 -27.35
C ASN A 300 -58.18 -17.73 -27.80
N GLU A 301 -58.45 -18.77 -27.01
CA GLU A 301 -59.67 -19.58 -27.02
C GLU A 301 -60.09 -19.84 -25.57
N LYS A 302 -61.37 -19.73 -25.16
CA LYS A 302 -62.59 -19.17 -25.78
C LYS A 302 -63.68 -18.99 -24.70
N ILE A 303 -64.93 -18.69 -25.09
CA ILE A 303 -66.16 -18.60 -24.26
C ILE A 303 -66.23 -17.24 -23.50
N GLN A 304 -66.94 -16.22 -24.00
CA GLN A 304 -68.40 -15.95 -23.93
C GLN A 304 -68.89 -15.67 -22.48
N GLU A 305 -69.36 -14.46 -22.10
CA GLU A 305 -70.66 -13.80 -22.45
C GLU A 305 -71.91 -14.67 -22.17
N PRO A 306 -73.09 -14.12 -21.77
CA PRO A 306 -73.62 -12.76 -22.06
C PRO A 306 -74.21 -12.00 -20.82
N GLN A 307 -74.88 -10.83 -20.86
CA GLN A 307 -74.87 -9.57 -21.65
C GLN A 307 -75.82 -8.54 -20.95
N PHE A 308 -75.73 -7.24 -21.31
CA PHE A 308 -76.86 -6.25 -21.33
C PHE A 308 -77.53 -5.82 -19.99
N LEU A 309 -78.34 -4.74 -19.89
CA LEU A 309 -78.82 -3.72 -20.88
C LEU A 309 -78.93 -2.31 -20.23
N GLN A 310 -79.24 -1.32 -21.06
CA GLN A 310 -79.15 0.14 -20.90
C GLN A 310 -80.05 0.82 -19.83
N THR A 311 -79.82 2.15 -19.71
CA THR A 311 -80.81 3.25 -19.54
C THR A 311 -81.22 3.78 -18.15
N SER A 312 -80.60 4.93 -17.82
CA SER A 312 -81.24 6.22 -17.50
C SER A 312 -82.03 6.49 -16.21
N ALA A 313 -81.85 7.74 -15.76
CA ALA A 313 -82.77 8.62 -15.04
C ALA A 313 -82.83 8.59 -13.50
N GLN A 314 -82.71 9.82 -12.97
CA GLN A 314 -83.26 10.39 -11.73
C GLN A 314 -84.14 9.49 -10.84
N LEU A 315 -83.75 9.29 -9.59
CA LEU A 315 -84.36 10.01 -8.45
C LEU A 315 -83.59 9.81 -7.13
N SER A 316 -83.99 10.54 -6.09
CA SER A 316 -83.37 10.58 -4.76
C SER A 316 -84.42 10.39 -3.65
N GLN A 317 -83.98 10.45 -2.37
CA GLN A 317 -84.81 10.43 -1.13
C GLN A 317 -85.36 9.04 -0.73
N GLN A 318 -85.63 8.73 0.55
CA GLN A 318 -85.47 9.41 1.87
C GLN A 318 -85.29 8.28 2.93
N LYS A 319 -84.86 8.44 4.19
CA LYS A 319 -84.50 9.57 5.10
C LYS A 319 -83.20 9.10 5.86
N TYR A 320 -82.79 9.36 7.11
CA TYR A 320 -83.17 10.13 8.32
C TYR A 320 -81.86 10.82 8.81
N THR A 321 -81.75 12.15 8.91
CA THR A 321 -81.93 13.00 10.13
C THR A 321 -81.10 12.56 11.35
N THR A 322 -80.35 13.39 12.09
CA THR A 322 -80.23 14.89 12.22
C THR A 322 -78.85 15.21 12.85
N GLY A 323 -78.26 16.42 12.84
CA GLY A 323 -78.63 17.74 12.30
C GLY A 323 -77.96 18.91 13.08
N ILE A 324 -78.07 20.15 12.60
CA ILE A 324 -77.85 21.46 13.30
C ILE A 324 -76.40 22.02 13.44
N ASP A 325 -76.03 22.87 12.45
CA ASP A 325 -75.62 24.31 12.50
C ASP A 325 -74.39 24.92 13.24
N ALA A 326 -74.03 26.10 12.69
CA ALA A 326 -73.11 27.18 13.15
C ALA A 326 -71.58 26.92 13.10
N ALA A 327 -70.71 27.85 12.67
CA ALA A 327 -70.81 29.12 11.91
C ALA A 327 -69.40 29.36 11.27
N ALA A 328 -69.15 29.84 10.04
CA ALA A 328 -69.69 30.92 9.19
C ALA A 328 -68.90 32.25 9.29
N LEU A 329 -68.44 32.77 8.12
CA LEU A 329 -67.96 34.14 7.84
C LEU A 329 -66.60 34.55 8.49
N GLN A 330 -65.77 35.49 8.00
CA GLN A 330 -65.67 36.33 6.78
C GLN A 330 -64.17 36.79 6.68
N ASP A 331 -63.57 37.42 5.66
CA ASP A 331 -63.88 38.04 4.34
C ASP A 331 -62.76 37.59 3.33
N LEU A 332 -62.65 37.88 2.01
CA LEU A 332 -63.09 38.95 1.08
C LEU A 332 -62.27 40.28 1.20
N ASP A 333 -61.90 41.03 0.15
CA ASP A 333 -62.02 40.84 -1.32
C ASP A 333 -60.94 41.68 -2.09
N ALA A 334 -61.04 41.74 -3.43
CA ALA A 334 -60.59 42.83 -4.32
C ALA A 334 -59.10 42.96 -4.73
N ALA A 335 -58.70 42.04 -5.61
CA ALA A 335 -57.79 42.17 -6.77
C ALA A 335 -57.16 43.53 -7.18
N LYS A 336 -55.88 43.51 -7.60
CA LYS A 336 -55.48 43.60 -9.04
C LYS A 336 -53.99 43.36 -9.35
N ASP A 337 -53.75 42.97 -10.61
CA ASP A 337 -52.53 43.02 -11.46
C ASP A 337 -51.15 42.51 -10.97
N GLY A 338 -50.42 41.83 -11.89
CA GLY A 338 -48.98 42.09 -12.04
C GLY A 338 -47.94 41.00 -11.74
N SER A 339 -47.93 39.90 -12.50
CA SER A 339 -46.76 39.02 -12.76
C SER A 339 -46.14 38.13 -11.64
N SER A 340 -46.26 36.81 -11.87
CA SER A 340 -45.22 35.76 -11.73
C SER A 340 -44.42 35.59 -10.41
N PRO A 341 -44.74 34.53 -9.63
CA PRO A 341 -43.68 33.75 -8.97
C PRO A 341 -43.87 32.22 -8.90
N ILE A 342 -42.74 31.52 -9.03
CA ILE A 342 -42.30 30.29 -8.34
C ILE A 342 -43.39 29.44 -7.63
N GLY A 343 -43.74 28.28 -8.20
CA GLY A 343 -44.39 27.19 -7.47
C GLY A 343 -43.38 26.35 -6.67
N ARG A 344 -43.46 26.37 -5.34
CA ARG A 344 -42.71 25.45 -4.45
C ARG A 344 -43.45 24.12 -4.29
N LEU A 345 -42.73 23.04 -3.99
CA LEU A 345 -43.34 21.79 -3.52
C LEU A 345 -44.17 22.05 -2.26
N GLN A 346 -45.47 21.78 -2.32
CA GLN A 346 -46.34 21.62 -1.14
C GLN A 346 -46.36 20.15 -0.69
N GLY A 347 -45.20 19.64 -0.28
CA GLY A 347 -45.21 18.59 0.75
C GLY A 347 -45.45 19.26 2.11
N THR A 348 -46.06 18.57 3.07
CA THR A 348 -46.06 19.09 4.45
C THR A 348 -44.62 19.13 4.97
N ARG A 349 -44.36 19.89 6.05
CA ARG A 349 -43.03 19.85 6.71
C ARG A 349 -42.64 18.41 7.12
N ARG A 350 -43.60 17.52 7.38
CA ARG A 350 -43.32 16.10 7.64
C ARG A 350 -42.88 15.35 6.38
N ASP A 351 -43.52 15.58 5.23
CA ASP A 351 -43.20 14.83 4.00
C ASP A 351 -41.85 15.22 3.43
N ILE A 352 -41.53 16.51 3.41
CA ILE A 352 -40.21 17.00 2.96
C ILE A 352 -39.10 16.46 3.86
N VAL A 353 -39.33 16.41 5.18
CA VAL A 353 -38.40 15.78 6.12
C VAL A 353 -38.33 14.27 5.91
N ARG A 354 -39.45 13.56 5.67
CA ARG A 354 -39.51 12.10 5.55
C ARG A 354 -38.86 11.57 4.27
N TYR A 355 -39.12 12.21 3.13
CA TYR A 355 -38.48 11.83 1.85
C TYR A 355 -37.02 12.31 1.80
N GLY A 356 -36.72 13.49 2.39
CA GLY A 356 -35.35 13.93 2.59
C GLY A 356 -34.53 12.99 3.47
N SER A 357 -35.07 12.57 4.62
CA SER A 357 -34.41 11.62 5.52
C SER A 357 -34.26 10.25 4.87
N LEU A 358 -35.25 9.75 4.12
CA LEU A 358 -35.15 8.46 3.42
C LEU A 358 -34.06 8.48 2.33
N ALA A 359 -33.97 9.56 1.54
CA ALA A 359 -32.91 9.73 0.54
C ALA A 359 -31.51 9.84 1.19
N ILE A 360 -31.41 10.53 2.34
CA ILE A 360 -30.18 10.57 3.15
C ILE A 360 -29.86 9.16 3.67
N SER A 361 -30.80 8.45 4.30
CA SER A 361 -30.60 7.09 4.83
C SER A 361 -30.14 6.11 3.77
N PHE A 362 -30.74 6.10 2.58
CA PHE A 362 -30.29 5.24 1.47
C PHE A 362 -28.88 5.63 0.98
N SER A 363 -28.57 6.92 0.91
CA SER A 363 -27.23 7.40 0.54
C SER A 363 -26.18 7.02 1.58
N CYS A 364 -26.53 7.12 2.88
CA CYS A 364 -25.70 6.67 4.00
C CYS A 364 -25.50 5.15 4.00
N LEU A 365 -26.53 4.35 3.66
CA LEU A 365 -26.42 2.89 3.57
C LEU A 365 -25.49 2.48 2.42
N VAL A 366 -25.67 3.04 1.22
CA VAL A 366 -24.79 2.79 0.08
C VAL A 366 -23.35 3.25 0.36
N PHE A 367 -23.17 4.39 1.04
CA PHE A 367 -21.87 4.83 1.51
C PHE A 367 -21.26 3.85 2.53
N THR A 368 -22.05 3.37 3.49
CA THR A 368 -21.64 2.43 4.54
C THR A 368 -21.19 1.10 3.97
N ILE A 369 -21.95 0.52 3.04
CA ILE A 369 -21.59 -0.76 2.39
C ILE A 369 -20.32 -0.60 1.56
N ARG A 370 -20.20 0.47 0.76
CA ARG A 370 -19.01 0.72 -0.08
C ARG A 370 -17.75 1.04 0.72
N ASN A 371 -17.90 1.61 1.92
CA ASN A 371 -16.80 1.97 2.81
C ASN A 371 -16.75 1.05 4.05
N TRP A 372 -17.32 -0.17 3.97
CA TRP A 372 -17.48 -1.05 5.14
C TRP A 372 -16.16 -1.30 5.88
N LYS A 373 -15.07 -1.59 5.15
CA LYS A 373 -13.72 -1.66 5.72
C LYS A 373 -13.40 -0.40 6.53
N ALA A 374 -13.45 0.79 5.91
CA ALA A 374 -13.19 2.08 6.58
C ALA A 374 -14.08 2.33 7.81
N MET A 375 -15.28 1.75 7.88
CA MET A 375 -16.19 1.86 9.02
C MET A 375 -15.93 0.85 10.14
N GLN A 376 -15.21 -0.25 9.91
CA GLN A 376 -14.83 -1.20 10.98
C GLN A 376 -13.94 -0.55 12.05
N TYR A 377 -13.15 0.46 11.67
CA TYR A 377 -12.28 1.24 12.56
C TYR A 377 -13.03 2.30 13.38
N ALA A 378 -14.26 2.68 12.99
CA ALA A 378 -15.04 3.75 13.60
C ALA A 378 -16.11 3.19 14.57
N SER A 379 -15.71 2.87 15.80
CA SER A 379 -16.65 2.29 16.79
C SER A 379 -17.73 3.29 17.23
N PRO A 380 -18.94 2.83 17.64
CA PRO A 380 -19.96 3.71 18.24
C PRO A 380 -19.44 4.44 19.48
N LYS A 381 -18.53 3.82 20.24
CA LYS A 381 -17.86 4.42 21.39
C LYS A 381 -16.81 5.45 20.98
N ALA A 382 -16.12 5.25 19.86
CA ALA A 382 -15.23 6.26 19.26
C ALA A 382 -16.00 7.50 18.78
N ILE A 383 -17.19 7.30 18.19
CA ILE A 383 -18.10 8.40 17.80
C ILE A 383 -18.62 9.12 19.05
N TRP A 384 -19.00 8.39 20.11
CA TRP A 384 -19.39 8.98 21.40
C TRP A 384 -18.25 9.79 22.03
N ASN A 385 -17.04 9.23 22.09
CA ASN A 385 -15.81 9.89 22.56
C ASN A 385 -15.51 11.17 21.78
N LEU A 386 -15.76 11.20 20.46
CA LEU A 386 -15.57 12.37 19.61
C LEU A 386 -16.65 13.46 19.84
N LEU A 387 -17.90 13.08 20.11
CA LEU A 387 -19.02 14.01 20.30
C LEU A 387 -19.10 14.60 21.72
N PHE A 388 -18.77 13.80 22.74
CA PHE A 388 -18.94 14.18 24.15
C PHE A 388 -17.62 14.33 24.92
N GLY A 389 -16.49 13.96 24.30
CA GLY A 389 -15.17 13.99 24.89
C GLY A 389 -14.87 12.76 25.75
N VAL A 390 -13.61 12.33 25.72
CA VAL A 390 -13.02 11.49 26.77
C VAL A 390 -12.53 12.42 27.89
N SER A 391 -12.48 11.94 29.14
CA SER A 391 -11.75 12.67 30.17
C SER A 391 -10.27 12.77 29.78
N GLN A 392 -9.80 14.02 29.62
CA GLN A 392 -8.47 14.38 29.15
C GLN A 392 -7.85 15.36 30.16
N PRO A 393 -6.60 15.17 30.60
CA PRO A 393 -5.92 16.18 31.41
C PRO A 393 -5.54 17.38 30.54
N SER A 394 -5.37 18.56 31.14
CA SER A 394 -4.85 19.70 30.39
C SER A 394 -3.35 19.53 30.12
N PHE A 395 -3.02 19.07 28.91
CA PHE A 395 -1.64 19.00 28.43
C PHE A 395 -1.03 20.38 28.11
N GLN A 396 -1.81 21.47 28.15
CA GLN A 396 -1.28 22.80 27.85
C GLN A 396 -0.27 23.28 28.91
N ASN A 397 0.86 23.76 28.40
CA ASN A 397 1.78 24.59 29.16
C ASN A 397 1.34 26.03 28.99
N ASP A 398 0.78 26.63 30.05
CA ASP A 398 0.47 28.06 30.07
C ASP A 398 1.76 28.87 30.00
N VAL A 399 2.08 29.38 28.80
CA VAL A 399 3.32 30.12 28.51
C VAL A 399 3.42 31.43 29.34
N ASN A 400 2.29 31.89 29.89
CA ASN A 400 2.22 33.05 30.79
C ASN A 400 2.43 32.70 32.28
N SER A 401 2.41 31.42 32.68
CA SER A 401 2.77 30.99 34.04
C SER A 401 4.18 30.41 34.04
N GLY A 402 5.16 31.18 34.53
CA GLY A 402 6.56 30.76 34.66
C GLY A 402 6.83 29.75 35.79
N GLY A 403 5.96 28.75 35.95
CA GLY A 403 6.05 27.71 36.97
C GLY A 403 7.06 26.59 36.61
N PRO A 404 7.78 26.01 37.57
CA PRO A 404 8.70 24.89 37.32
C PRO A 404 7.96 23.59 36.95
N VAL A 405 8.70 22.60 36.45
CA VAL A 405 8.18 21.29 35.99
C VAL A 405 7.27 20.57 37.00
N ARG A 406 7.51 20.79 38.31
CA ARG A 406 6.68 20.26 39.41
C ARG A 406 5.20 20.64 39.25
N ASP A 407 4.91 21.81 38.71
CA ASP A 407 3.55 22.35 38.55
C ASP A 407 2.77 21.66 37.43
N ARG A 408 3.43 20.86 36.56
CA ARG A 408 2.75 20.00 35.57
C ARG A 408 2.44 18.63 36.15
N ILE A 409 3.41 18.01 36.82
CA ILE A 409 3.26 16.70 37.49
C ILE A 409 2.19 16.80 38.59
N GLN A 410 2.21 17.88 39.39
CA GLN A 410 1.21 18.15 40.43
C GLN A 410 -0.22 18.24 39.86
N ARG A 411 -0.43 18.99 38.75
CA ARG A 411 -1.73 19.07 38.08
C ARG A 411 -2.21 17.71 37.55
N PHE A 412 -1.31 16.84 37.08
CA PHE A 412 -1.66 15.49 36.69
C PHE A 412 -1.99 14.59 37.90
N MET A 413 -1.30 14.73 39.04
CA MET A 413 -1.65 14.03 40.28
C MET A 413 -3.03 14.46 40.81
N GLU A 414 -3.36 15.75 40.74
CA GLU A 414 -4.69 16.29 41.10
C GLU A 414 -5.79 15.74 40.18
N TYR A 415 -5.57 15.74 38.86
CA TYR A 415 -6.47 15.14 37.88
C TYR A 415 -6.68 13.63 38.10
N ILE A 416 -5.61 12.88 38.37
CA ILE A 416 -5.71 11.43 38.69
C ILE A 416 -6.48 11.23 40.00
N SER A 417 -6.30 12.10 40.99
CA SER A 417 -7.10 12.08 42.22
C SER A 417 -8.58 12.37 41.99
N GLU A 418 -8.94 13.15 40.96
CA GLU A 418 -10.33 13.39 40.58
C GLU A 418 -10.94 12.18 39.84
N ILE A 419 -10.18 11.50 38.98
CA ILE A 419 -10.63 10.25 38.35
C ILE A 419 -10.85 9.16 39.40
N GLU A 420 -9.97 9.03 40.39
CA GLU A 420 -10.11 7.98 41.39
C GLU A 420 -11.32 8.19 42.32
N THR A 421 -11.78 9.43 42.56
CA THR A 421 -12.99 9.72 43.35
C THR A 421 -14.30 9.70 42.55
N ARG A 422 -14.25 9.76 41.21
CA ARG A 422 -15.43 9.61 40.34
C ARG A 422 -15.85 8.13 40.26
N GLU A 423 -17.02 7.79 40.81
CA GLU A 423 -17.61 6.45 40.71
C GLU A 423 -17.88 6.00 39.26
N THR A 424 -18.08 6.96 38.35
CA THR A 424 -18.34 6.75 36.92
C THR A 424 -17.06 6.61 36.07
N ALA A 425 -15.87 6.56 36.68
CA ALA A 425 -14.61 6.43 35.94
C ALA A 425 -14.57 5.09 35.17
N PRO A 426 -14.32 5.10 33.83
CA PRO A 426 -14.38 3.90 33.02
C PRO A 426 -13.26 2.90 33.38
N VAL A 427 -13.64 1.65 33.58
CA VAL A 427 -12.72 0.51 33.76
C VAL A 427 -12.39 -0.07 32.38
N VAL A 428 -11.12 -0.41 32.15
CA VAL A 428 -10.64 -1.09 30.95
C VAL A 428 -11.09 -2.57 30.99
N PRO A 429 -11.67 -3.12 29.92
CA PRO A 429 -12.05 -4.54 29.89
C PRO A 429 -10.81 -5.44 29.92
N GLU A 430 -10.99 -6.68 30.38
CA GLU A 430 -9.94 -7.70 30.25
C GLU A 430 -9.67 -8.03 28.78
N PHE A 431 -8.41 -8.36 28.46
CA PHE A 431 -8.06 -8.87 27.15
C PHE A 431 -8.83 -10.17 26.87
N PRO A 432 -9.44 -10.35 25.68
CA PRO A 432 -10.13 -11.60 25.35
C PRO A 432 -9.19 -12.80 25.46
N SER A 433 -9.62 -13.84 26.17
CA SER A 433 -8.81 -15.00 26.55
C SER A 433 -8.37 -15.93 25.39
N LYS A 434 -8.63 -15.52 24.15
CA LYS A 434 -8.25 -16.20 22.90
C LYS A 434 -7.29 -15.40 22.02
N LEU A 435 -6.93 -14.17 22.38
CA LEU A 435 -5.96 -13.41 21.60
C LEU A 435 -4.56 -14.03 21.75
N ASP A 436 -3.82 -14.08 20.65
CA ASP A 436 -2.42 -14.49 20.64
C ASP A 436 -1.50 -13.39 21.20
N TRP A 437 -0.40 -13.80 21.82
CA TRP A 437 0.59 -12.91 22.42
C TRP A 437 2.00 -13.21 21.91
N LEU A 438 2.80 -12.16 21.80
CA LEU A 438 4.23 -12.17 21.49
C LEU A 438 5.00 -11.50 22.64
N ASN A 439 6.28 -11.85 22.76
CA ASN A 439 7.17 -11.42 23.86
C ASN A 439 6.75 -11.86 25.28
N THR A 440 5.59 -12.52 25.47
CA THR A 440 5.09 -12.99 26.78
C THR A 440 3.98 -14.05 26.62
N SER A 441 3.46 -14.57 27.72
CA SER A 441 2.20 -15.34 27.78
C SER A 441 1.01 -14.41 28.07
N PRO A 442 -0.25 -14.79 27.77
CA PRO A 442 -1.41 -13.91 27.93
C PRO A 442 -1.50 -13.25 29.32
N LEU A 443 -1.61 -11.93 29.34
CA LEU A 443 -1.65 -11.10 30.56
C LEU A 443 -3.08 -10.67 30.90
N GLN A 444 -3.37 -10.48 32.19
CA GLN A 444 -4.67 -10.03 32.70
C GLN A 444 -4.52 -8.79 33.61
N PHE A 445 -5.43 -7.83 33.50
CA PHE A 445 -5.50 -6.63 34.35
C PHE A 445 -5.80 -6.97 35.81
N SER A 446 -6.65 -7.96 36.06
CA SER A 446 -7.04 -8.41 37.39
C SER A 446 -5.95 -9.18 38.16
N LYS A 447 -4.87 -9.60 37.48
CA LYS A 447 -3.85 -10.53 38.01
C LYS A 447 -2.40 -10.11 37.74
N ASP A 448 -2.00 -10.03 36.48
CA ASP A 448 -0.57 -9.91 36.08
C ASP A 448 -0.12 -8.46 35.92
N LEU A 449 -1.03 -7.60 35.43
CA LEU A 449 -0.85 -6.15 35.34
C LEU A 449 -1.39 -5.40 36.58
N LYS A 450 -2.04 -6.11 37.51
CA LYS A 450 -2.58 -5.53 38.75
C LYS A 450 -1.47 -4.90 39.57
N GLY A 451 -1.72 -3.71 40.12
CA GLY A 451 -0.71 -2.96 40.85
C GLY A 451 0.23 -2.13 39.95
N LYS A 452 0.03 -2.09 38.62
CA LYS A 452 0.90 -1.34 37.70
C LYS A 452 0.18 -0.18 37.03
N VAL A 453 0.91 0.89 36.74
CA VAL A 453 0.52 1.84 35.71
C VAL A 453 0.81 1.19 34.36
N VAL A 454 -0.21 0.99 33.52
CA VAL A 454 -0.05 0.34 32.21
C VAL A 454 -0.22 1.37 31.09
N LEU A 455 0.70 1.36 30.14
CA LEU A 455 0.60 2.08 28.88
C LEU A 455 0.21 1.09 27.78
N LEU A 456 -1.04 1.15 27.31
CA LEU A 456 -1.45 0.45 26.10
C LEU A 456 -1.09 1.32 24.89
N ASP A 457 -0.42 0.75 23.91
CA ASP A 457 -0.17 1.37 22.61
C ASP A 457 -1.04 0.71 21.54
N PHE A 458 -2.00 1.44 20.97
CA PHE A 458 -2.83 0.97 19.86
C PHE A 458 -2.14 1.29 18.54
N TRP A 459 -1.46 0.28 17.98
CA TRP A 459 -0.54 0.41 16.86
C TRP A 459 -0.84 -0.60 15.76
N THR A 460 -0.26 -0.38 14.57
CA THR A 460 -0.23 -1.32 13.45
C THR A 460 1.09 -1.15 12.72
N TYR A 461 1.73 -2.23 12.24
CA TYR A 461 3.12 -2.14 11.79
C TYR A 461 3.31 -1.58 10.37
N CYS A 462 2.24 -1.45 9.58
CA CYS A 462 2.28 -0.76 8.29
C CYS A 462 2.55 0.75 8.42
N CYS A 463 2.06 1.36 9.51
CA CYS A 463 1.88 2.80 9.63
C CYS A 463 3.15 3.50 10.15
N ILE A 464 3.67 4.44 9.36
CA ILE A 464 4.88 5.20 9.69
C ILE A 464 4.75 6.00 11.00
N ASN A 465 3.54 6.50 11.29
CA ASN A 465 3.25 7.21 12.54
C ASN A 465 3.38 6.29 13.78
N CYS A 466 3.15 4.98 13.62
CA CYS A 466 3.40 3.97 14.67
C CYS A 466 4.89 3.66 14.79
N MET A 467 5.59 3.47 13.67
CA MET A 467 7.05 3.24 13.68
C MET A 467 7.80 4.38 14.42
N HIS A 468 7.38 5.63 14.19
CA HIS A 468 7.97 6.82 14.80
C HIS A 468 7.82 6.93 16.34
N VAL A 469 6.91 6.18 16.97
CA VAL A 469 6.75 6.22 18.44
C VAL A 469 7.45 5.08 19.18
N LEU A 470 7.93 4.06 18.47
CA LEU A 470 8.68 2.96 19.09
C LEU A 470 9.94 3.43 19.87
N PRO A 471 10.74 4.43 19.41
CA PRO A 471 11.83 5.00 20.20
C PRO A 471 11.37 5.82 21.42
N ASP A 472 10.16 6.39 21.36
CA ASP A 472 9.55 7.08 22.51
C ASP A 472 9.06 6.07 23.56
N LEU A 473 8.60 4.89 23.15
CA LEU A 473 8.25 3.77 24.04
C LEU A 473 9.49 3.11 24.67
N GLU A 474 10.55 2.82 23.90
CA GLU A 474 11.81 2.27 24.45
C GLU A 474 12.38 3.21 25.54
N TYR A 475 12.30 4.53 25.32
CA TYR A 475 12.69 5.52 26.33
C TYR A 475 11.90 5.37 27.65
N LEU A 476 10.59 5.17 27.58
CA LEU A 476 9.72 5.01 28.76
C LEU A 476 9.97 3.67 29.46
N GLU A 477 10.04 2.56 28.71
CA GLU A 477 10.42 1.23 29.24
C GLU A 477 11.75 1.31 30.01
N LYS A 478 12.73 2.02 29.45
CA LYS A 478 14.08 2.17 30.00
C LYS A 478 14.15 3.13 31.19
N LYS A 479 13.35 4.20 31.21
CA LYS A 479 13.25 5.15 32.35
C LYS A 479 12.58 4.52 33.57
N TYR A 480 11.61 3.62 33.36
CA TYR A 480 10.75 3.08 34.42
C TYR A 480 10.93 1.58 34.69
N ASN A 481 12.03 0.97 34.23
CA ASN A 481 12.25 -0.48 34.34
C ASN A 481 12.28 -1.07 35.76
N ASP A 482 12.52 -0.24 36.79
CA ASP A 482 12.51 -0.63 38.21
C ASP A 482 11.20 -0.24 38.93
N LYS A 483 10.22 0.32 38.21
CA LYS A 483 8.94 0.79 38.75
C LYS A 483 7.80 -0.19 38.47
N ALA A 484 6.66 0.07 39.08
CA ALA A 484 5.40 -0.60 38.79
C ALA A 484 4.76 -0.06 37.48
N PHE A 485 5.51 -0.13 36.38
CA PHE A 485 5.11 0.31 35.05
C PHE A 485 5.16 -0.86 34.05
N ALA A 486 4.34 -0.81 33.01
CA ALA A 486 4.39 -1.74 31.88
C ALA A 486 3.89 -1.07 30.59
N VAL A 487 4.50 -1.41 29.46
CA VAL A 487 3.96 -1.13 28.12
C VAL A 487 3.33 -2.42 27.58
N VAL A 488 2.21 -2.32 26.87
CA VAL A 488 1.61 -3.42 26.10
C VAL A 488 1.21 -2.89 24.72
N GLY A 489 1.82 -3.42 23.66
CA GLY A 489 1.45 -3.12 22.29
C GLY A 489 0.18 -3.87 21.90
N VAL A 490 -0.95 -3.17 21.82
CA VAL A 490 -2.23 -3.69 21.35
C VAL A 490 -2.28 -3.56 19.84
N HIS A 491 -1.78 -4.59 19.15
CA HIS A 491 -1.65 -4.57 17.71
C HIS A 491 -3.03 -4.67 17.04
N SER A 492 -3.50 -3.55 16.50
CA SER A 492 -4.83 -3.38 15.91
C SER A 492 -4.67 -3.20 14.39
N ALA A 493 -4.76 -4.32 13.66
CA ALA A 493 -4.36 -4.46 12.25
C ALA A 493 -5.16 -3.57 11.26
N LYS A 494 -4.51 -2.67 10.52
CA LYS A 494 -5.15 -1.94 9.42
C LYS A 494 -5.45 -2.86 8.23
N PHE A 495 -4.45 -3.60 7.77
CA PHE A 495 -4.53 -4.47 6.60
C PHE A 495 -4.88 -5.92 6.97
N ASP A 496 -5.30 -6.73 5.99
CA ASP A 496 -5.74 -8.10 6.26
C ASP A 496 -4.55 -9.04 6.56
N ASN A 497 -3.37 -8.80 5.96
CA ASN A 497 -2.11 -9.46 6.30
C ASN A 497 -1.68 -9.21 7.75
N GLU A 498 -1.87 -7.98 8.25
CA GLU A 498 -1.42 -7.58 9.60
C GLU A 498 -2.19 -8.30 10.74
N LYS A 499 -3.21 -9.11 10.42
CA LYS A 499 -3.92 -9.96 11.38
C LYS A 499 -3.19 -11.28 11.66
N ASP A 500 -2.26 -11.68 10.79
CA ASP A 500 -1.51 -12.92 10.92
C ASP A 500 -0.38 -12.80 11.97
N LEU A 501 -0.30 -13.79 12.86
CA LEU A 501 0.64 -13.77 13.98
C LEU A 501 2.11 -13.87 13.54
N GLU A 502 2.42 -14.59 12.46
CA GLU A 502 3.79 -14.62 11.92
C GLU A 502 4.14 -13.29 11.27
N ALA A 503 3.19 -12.62 10.61
CA ALA A 503 3.40 -11.29 10.05
C ALA A 503 3.73 -10.26 11.16
N ILE A 504 2.93 -10.23 12.24
CA ILE A 504 3.20 -9.40 13.44
C ILE A 504 4.52 -9.80 14.11
N ARG A 505 4.85 -11.10 14.22
CA ARG A 505 6.13 -11.56 14.77
C ARG A 505 7.31 -11.04 13.94
N ASN A 506 7.26 -11.15 12.62
CA ASN A 506 8.31 -10.61 11.76
C ASN A 506 8.42 -9.08 11.92
N ALA A 507 7.32 -8.36 12.10
CA ALA A 507 7.35 -6.94 12.44
C ALA A 507 8.00 -6.65 13.81
N VAL A 508 7.63 -7.38 14.88
CA VAL A 508 8.27 -7.28 16.21
C VAL A 508 9.78 -7.49 16.12
N LEU A 509 10.23 -8.46 15.32
CA LEU A 509 11.65 -8.74 15.07
C LEU A 509 12.34 -7.67 14.20
N ARG A 510 11.64 -7.09 13.23
CA ARG A 510 12.12 -6.02 12.33
C ARG A 510 12.27 -4.69 13.07
N TYR A 511 11.30 -4.31 13.89
CA TYR A 511 11.32 -3.05 14.63
C TYR A 511 12.01 -3.16 16.01
N GLY A 512 12.28 -4.39 16.49
CA GLY A 512 13.08 -4.64 17.70
C GLY A 512 12.30 -4.58 19.01
N ILE A 513 10.97 -4.69 18.94
CA ILE A 513 10.03 -4.48 20.05
C ILE A 513 10.28 -5.48 21.19
N THR A 514 10.40 -4.97 22.43
CA THR A 514 10.70 -5.77 23.64
C THR A 514 9.56 -5.87 24.65
N HIS A 515 8.58 -4.98 24.61
CA HIS A 515 7.39 -5.08 25.44
C HIS A 515 6.45 -6.21 24.96
N PRO A 516 5.57 -6.72 25.83
CA PRO A 516 4.42 -7.55 25.43
C PRO A 516 3.66 -6.97 24.25
N VAL A 517 3.32 -7.82 23.28
CA VAL A 517 2.41 -7.47 22.17
C VAL A 517 1.26 -8.47 22.15
N VAL A 518 0.04 -7.99 21.98
CA VAL A 518 -1.17 -8.79 21.81
C VAL A 518 -1.77 -8.54 20.42
N ASN A 519 -2.19 -9.61 19.74
CA ASN A 519 -2.87 -9.51 18.45
C ASN A 519 -4.36 -9.19 18.65
N ASP A 520 -4.73 -7.91 18.58
CA ASP A 520 -6.12 -7.43 18.50
C ASP A 520 -6.50 -7.17 17.03
N GLY A 521 -6.14 -8.07 16.11
CA GLY A 521 -6.39 -7.94 14.67
C GLY A 521 -7.87 -7.82 14.28
N ASP A 522 -8.78 -8.29 15.14
CA ASP A 522 -10.23 -8.09 15.02
C ASP A 522 -10.73 -6.80 15.72
N MET A 523 -9.86 -6.03 16.36
CA MET A 523 -10.13 -4.72 16.99
C MET A 523 -11.16 -4.71 18.12
N PHE A 524 -11.14 -5.72 18.98
CA PHE A 524 -12.00 -5.73 20.17
C PHE A 524 -11.62 -4.62 21.15
N MET A 525 -10.37 -4.55 21.58
CA MET A 525 -9.90 -3.55 22.54
C MET A 525 -9.95 -2.13 21.96
N TRP A 526 -9.63 -1.99 20.67
CA TRP A 526 -9.77 -0.73 19.92
C TRP A 526 -11.22 -0.19 19.99
N ARG A 527 -12.21 -1.03 19.67
CA ARG A 527 -13.62 -0.62 19.68
C ARG A 527 -14.13 -0.38 21.10
N GLU A 528 -13.75 -1.22 22.06
CA GLU A 528 -14.16 -1.13 23.47
C GLU A 528 -13.51 0.02 24.24
N LEU A 529 -12.37 0.55 23.82
CA LEU A 529 -11.84 1.80 24.36
C LEU A 529 -12.24 3.02 23.52
N GLY A 530 -12.90 2.83 22.37
CA GLY A 530 -13.34 3.90 21.48
C GLY A 530 -12.17 4.65 20.85
N ILE A 531 -11.14 3.91 20.44
CA ILE A 531 -9.98 4.40 19.68
C ILE A 531 -10.40 4.74 18.24
N ASN A 532 -9.71 5.69 17.61
CA ASN A 532 -10.03 6.21 16.27
C ASN A 532 -8.81 6.63 15.44
N SER A 533 -7.59 6.38 15.90
CA SER A 533 -6.36 6.88 15.26
C SER A 533 -5.14 6.03 15.66
N TRP A 534 -4.19 5.92 14.73
CA TRP A 534 -2.91 5.24 14.93
C TRP A 534 -1.76 6.26 14.99
N PRO A 535 -0.82 6.15 15.95
CA PRO A 535 -0.96 5.40 17.20
C PRO A 535 -1.97 6.07 18.15
N THR A 536 -2.49 5.34 19.13
CA THR A 536 -3.16 5.94 20.30
C THR A 536 -2.73 5.25 21.58
N PHE A 537 -2.29 6.04 22.56
CA PHE A 537 -1.90 5.57 23.87
C PHE A 537 -3.09 5.58 24.83
N ALA A 538 -3.31 4.51 25.60
CA ALA A 538 -4.27 4.50 26.70
C ALA A 538 -3.56 4.18 28.02
N ILE A 539 -3.65 5.09 29.00
CA ILE A 539 -2.96 4.98 30.29
C ILE A 539 -3.94 4.44 31.33
N VAL A 540 -3.58 3.33 31.97
CA VAL A 540 -4.45 2.55 32.88
C VAL A 540 -3.87 2.55 34.29
N SER A 541 -4.74 2.65 35.29
CA SER A 541 -4.37 2.66 36.72
C SER A 541 -4.06 1.25 37.26
N PRO A 542 -3.37 1.14 38.41
CA PRO A 542 -3.14 -0.11 39.14
C PRO A 542 -4.39 -0.93 39.47
N ASN A 543 -5.59 -0.31 39.38
CA ASN A 543 -6.90 -0.92 39.62
C ASN A 543 -7.71 -1.16 38.33
N GLY A 544 -7.13 -0.93 37.14
CA GLY A 544 -7.80 -1.11 35.85
C GLY A 544 -8.64 0.07 35.34
N LYS A 545 -8.66 1.22 36.03
CA LYS A 545 -9.34 2.44 35.53
C LYS A 545 -8.56 3.08 34.38
N LEU A 546 -9.24 3.53 33.33
CA LEU A 546 -8.66 4.35 32.28
C LEU A 546 -8.45 5.80 32.79
N LEU A 547 -7.22 6.28 32.74
CA LEU A 547 -6.81 7.61 33.25
C LEU A 547 -6.75 8.67 32.14
N ALA A 548 -6.24 8.29 30.97
CA ALA A 548 -6.11 9.17 29.81
C ALA A 548 -6.03 8.35 28.51
N GLN A 549 -6.38 8.99 27.40
CA GLN A 549 -6.07 8.52 26.04
C GLN A 549 -5.31 9.63 25.31
N ILE A 550 -4.26 9.31 24.56
CA ILE A 550 -3.42 10.29 23.86
C ILE A 550 -3.15 9.79 22.44
N SER A 551 -3.75 10.43 21.45
CA SER A 551 -3.60 10.07 20.04
C SER A 551 -2.39 10.75 19.38
N GLY A 552 -1.84 10.09 18.37
CA GLY A 552 -0.82 10.61 17.46
C GLY A 552 0.62 10.51 17.98
N GLU A 553 1.55 10.84 17.09
CA GLU A 553 3.00 10.78 17.34
C GLU A 553 3.57 12.04 18.04
N GLY A 554 4.84 11.98 18.46
CA GLY A 554 5.54 13.11 19.09
C GLY A 554 5.11 13.43 20.53
N ARG A 555 4.38 12.51 21.17
CA ARG A 555 3.76 12.72 22.49
C ARG A 555 4.67 12.35 23.68
N ARG A 556 5.95 11.98 23.48
CA ARG A 556 6.85 11.45 24.52
C ARG A 556 6.79 12.18 25.86
N LYS A 557 6.91 13.51 25.87
CA LYS A 557 6.93 14.27 27.12
C LYS A 557 5.58 14.24 27.85
N ASP A 558 4.48 14.15 27.12
CA ASP A 558 3.13 14.10 27.70
C ASP A 558 2.84 12.72 28.28
N LEU A 559 3.36 11.66 27.66
CA LEU A 559 3.40 10.32 28.24
C LEU A 559 4.29 10.29 29.48
N ASP A 560 5.51 10.82 29.38
CA ASP A 560 6.52 10.76 30.43
C ASP A 560 6.08 11.48 31.72
N ASP A 561 5.64 12.74 31.59
CA ASP A 561 5.19 13.55 32.73
C ASP A 561 3.94 12.94 33.39
N PHE A 562 3.06 12.29 32.63
CA PHE A 562 1.82 11.68 33.16
C PHE A 562 2.08 10.32 33.81
N VAL A 563 2.97 9.50 33.25
CA VAL A 563 3.43 8.25 33.90
C VAL A 563 4.18 8.57 35.19
N GLU A 564 5.01 9.61 35.23
CA GLU A 564 5.67 10.06 36.46
C GLU A 564 4.64 10.46 37.53
N ALA A 565 3.65 11.27 37.16
CA ALA A 565 2.56 11.67 38.07
C ALA A 565 1.74 10.49 38.60
N ALA A 566 1.40 9.52 37.73
CA ALA A 566 0.67 8.32 38.14
C ALA A 566 1.48 7.46 39.12
N LEU A 567 2.76 7.22 38.83
CA LEU A 567 3.65 6.44 39.70
C LEU A 567 3.86 7.11 41.06
N LEU A 568 3.95 8.44 41.12
CA LEU A 568 4.00 9.20 42.37
C LEU A 568 2.70 9.04 43.18
N PHE A 569 1.55 9.35 42.57
CA PHE A 569 0.25 9.30 43.24
C PHE A 569 -0.08 7.90 43.79
N TYR A 570 0.05 6.85 42.99
CA TYR A 570 -0.23 5.48 43.46
C TYR A 570 0.85 4.91 44.39
N GLY A 571 2.07 5.47 44.33
CA GLY A 571 3.14 5.22 45.30
C GLY A 571 2.76 5.71 46.70
N GLU A 572 2.20 6.92 46.82
CA GLU A 572 1.66 7.44 48.09
C GLU A 572 0.51 6.59 48.63
N LYS A 573 -0.36 6.07 47.74
CA LYS A 573 -1.43 5.12 48.11
C LYS A 573 -0.92 3.72 48.48
N LYS A 574 0.35 3.40 48.22
CA LYS A 574 1.00 2.10 48.48
C LYS A 574 0.31 0.90 47.80
N ILE A 575 -0.26 1.10 46.62
CA ILE A 575 -0.91 0.03 45.83
C ILE A 575 -0.05 -0.48 44.66
N LEU A 576 1.18 0.03 44.52
CA LEU A 576 2.07 -0.31 43.40
C LEU A 576 2.82 -1.63 43.61
N ASP A 577 2.93 -2.42 42.52
CA ASP A 577 3.61 -3.71 42.46
C ASP A 577 4.69 -3.72 41.37
N SER A 578 5.96 -3.71 41.80
CA SER A 578 7.14 -3.72 40.93
C SER A 578 7.64 -5.11 40.53
N ARG A 579 6.91 -6.20 40.82
CA ARG A 579 7.29 -7.55 40.34
C ARG A 579 7.38 -7.57 38.80
N PRO A 580 8.49 -7.99 38.17
CA PRO A 580 8.62 -8.02 36.72
C PRO A 580 7.57 -8.91 36.02
N LEU A 581 7.23 -8.56 34.78
CA LEU A 581 6.36 -9.40 33.94
C LEU A 581 7.13 -10.62 33.39
N PRO A 582 6.44 -11.76 33.13
CA PRO A 582 7.06 -12.95 32.57
C PRO A 582 7.32 -12.80 31.06
N LEU A 583 8.42 -12.14 30.70
CA LEU A 583 8.81 -11.93 29.30
C LEU A 583 9.54 -13.16 28.72
N ARG A 584 9.27 -13.45 27.45
CA ARG A 584 9.96 -14.42 26.59
C ARG A 584 10.05 -13.81 25.19
N LEU A 585 11.12 -13.10 24.89
CA LEU A 585 11.19 -12.25 23.71
C LEU A 585 11.34 -13.06 22.41
N GLU A 586 10.61 -12.69 21.35
CA GLU A 586 10.66 -13.40 20.06
C GLU A 586 12.09 -13.43 19.49
N LYS A 587 12.84 -12.33 19.67
CA LYS A 587 14.21 -12.16 19.17
C LYS A 587 15.23 -13.15 19.78
N ASP A 588 14.92 -13.70 20.95
CA ASP A 588 15.75 -14.67 21.65
C ASP A 588 15.39 -16.12 21.27
N ASN A 589 14.34 -16.31 20.45
CA ASN A 589 13.79 -17.61 20.06
C ASN A 589 13.92 -17.90 18.55
N ASP A 590 14.18 -16.91 17.70
CA ASP A 590 14.30 -17.08 16.23
C ASP A 590 15.77 -17.24 15.77
N PRO A 591 16.19 -18.43 15.28
CA PRO A 591 17.56 -18.68 14.84
C PRO A 591 17.94 -17.96 13.53
N ARG A 592 16.96 -17.52 12.72
CA ARG A 592 17.22 -16.79 11.46
C ARG A 592 18.02 -15.51 11.71
N LEU A 593 17.77 -14.86 12.85
CA LEU A 593 18.36 -13.58 13.26
C LEU A 593 19.87 -13.64 13.56
N ILE A 594 20.43 -14.85 13.65
CA ILE A 594 21.84 -15.15 13.95
C ILE A 594 22.51 -15.84 12.76
N ALA A 595 21.82 -16.77 12.09
CA ALA A 595 22.40 -17.63 11.06
C ALA A 595 22.29 -17.07 9.62
N SER A 596 21.36 -16.16 9.35
CA SER A 596 21.08 -15.70 7.99
C SER A 596 22.15 -14.70 7.48
N PRO A 597 22.63 -14.82 6.22
CA PRO A 597 23.55 -13.84 5.63
C PRO A 597 22.96 -12.43 5.50
N LEU A 598 21.64 -12.30 5.33
CA LEU A 598 20.89 -11.05 5.32
C LEU A 598 19.83 -11.04 6.43
N LYS A 599 19.32 -9.86 6.80
CA LYS A 599 18.30 -9.68 7.84
C LYS A 599 17.35 -8.56 7.44
N PHE A 600 16.10 -8.93 7.14
CA PHE A 600 15.07 -8.08 6.57
C PHE A 600 15.59 -7.16 5.45
N PRO A 601 16.12 -7.70 4.33
CA PRO A 601 16.61 -6.89 3.22
C PRO A 601 15.47 -6.09 2.58
N GLY A 602 15.67 -4.79 2.41
CA GLY A 602 14.64 -3.86 1.96
C GLY A 602 14.64 -3.63 0.45
N LYS A 603 15.71 -3.04 -0.09
CA LYS A 603 15.75 -2.55 -1.48
C LYS A 603 16.99 -3.02 -2.23
N LEU A 604 16.88 -2.94 -3.56
CA LEU A 604 17.88 -3.40 -4.51
C LEU A 604 18.22 -2.29 -5.50
N ALA A 605 19.49 -2.21 -5.88
CA ALA A 605 19.95 -1.45 -7.05
C ALA A 605 20.99 -2.25 -7.83
N ILE A 606 21.23 -1.88 -9.07
CA ILE A 606 22.06 -2.64 -10.01
C ILE A 606 23.08 -1.76 -10.72
N ASP A 607 24.22 -2.37 -11.02
CA ASP A 607 25.24 -1.86 -11.93
C ASP A 607 25.55 -2.94 -12.96
N THR A 608 24.82 -2.89 -14.08
CA THR A 608 24.99 -3.85 -15.18
C THR A 608 26.31 -3.68 -15.94
N LEU A 609 27.03 -2.57 -15.78
CA LEU A 609 28.31 -2.34 -16.47
C LEU A 609 29.48 -3.03 -15.75
N ASN A 610 29.42 -3.15 -14.43
CA ASN A 610 30.44 -3.83 -13.62
C ASN A 610 29.95 -5.13 -12.98
N ASN A 611 28.78 -5.65 -13.43
CA ASN A 611 28.13 -6.85 -12.87
C ASN A 611 28.00 -6.79 -11.33
N ARG A 612 27.21 -5.83 -10.82
CA ARG A 612 26.95 -5.70 -9.37
C ARG A 612 25.46 -5.59 -9.03
N LEU A 613 25.06 -6.28 -7.98
CA LEU A 613 23.81 -6.12 -7.23
C LEU A 613 24.13 -5.48 -5.88
N PHE A 614 23.53 -4.33 -5.61
CA PHE A 614 23.54 -3.65 -4.31
C PHE A 614 22.28 -4.04 -3.54
N ILE A 615 22.44 -4.45 -2.28
CA ILE A 615 21.37 -4.89 -1.39
C ILE A 615 21.41 -4.05 -0.12
N SER A 616 20.30 -3.40 0.26
CA SER A 616 20.20 -2.82 1.61
C SER A 616 19.78 -3.91 2.59
N ASP A 617 20.75 -4.34 3.39
CA ASP A 617 20.62 -5.40 4.39
C ASP A 617 20.15 -4.74 5.70
N SER A 618 18.88 -4.30 5.68
CA SER A 618 18.38 -3.20 6.53
C SER A 618 18.59 -3.47 8.02
N ASN A 619 18.21 -4.64 8.52
CA ASN A 619 18.37 -4.98 9.94
C ASN A 619 19.76 -5.50 10.32
N HIS A 620 20.71 -5.47 9.39
CA HIS A 620 22.15 -5.50 9.64
C HIS A 620 22.81 -4.12 9.46
N ASN A 621 22.04 -3.04 9.27
CA ASN A 621 22.52 -1.64 9.18
C ASN A 621 23.64 -1.42 8.15
N ARG A 622 23.63 -2.17 7.04
CA ARG A 622 24.70 -2.16 6.03
C ARG A 622 24.17 -2.27 4.60
N ILE A 623 25.02 -1.92 3.65
CA ILE A 623 24.83 -2.24 2.23
C ILE A 623 25.75 -3.41 1.88
N VAL A 624 25.17 -4.48 1.34
CA VAL A 624 25.92 -5.64 0.80
C VAL A 624 26.04 -5.48 -0.71
N VAL A 625 27.21 -5.80 -1.26
CA VAL A 625 27.48 -5.75 -2.71
C VAL A 625 27.93 -7.13 -3.18
N THR A 626 27.18 -7.66 -4.14
CA THR A 626 27.39 -8.96 -4.79
C THR A 626 27.48 -8.78 -6.29
N ASP A 627 27.89 -9.79 -7.05
CA ASP A 627 27.61 -9.86 -8.48
C ASP A 627 26.16 -10.31 -8.77
N LEU A 628 25.71 -10.27 -10.03
CA LEU A 628 24.36 -10.70 -10.43
C LEU A 628 24.14 -12.23 -10.31
N SER A 629 25.17 -12.99 -9.89
CA SER A 629 25.11 -14.41 -9.56
C SER A 629 25.21 -14.69 -8.04
N GLY A 630 25.20 -13.64 -7.21
CA GLY A 630 25.21 -13.73 -5.75
C GLY A 630 26.58 -13.84 -5.09
N ASN A 631 27.69 -13.76 -5.83
CA ASN A 631 29.03 -13.82 -5.24
C ASN A 631 29.38 -12.50 -4.53
N PHE A 632 29.84 -12.57 -3.28
CA PHE A 632 30.20 -11.40 -2.48
C PHE A 632 31.40 -10.65 -3.05
N LEU A 633 31.25 -9.32 -3.18
CA LEU A 633 32.30 -8.41 -3.65
C LEU A 633 32.82 -7.54 -2.51
N LEU A 634 31.93 -6.84 -1.80
CA LEU A 634 32.25 -6.01 -0.63
C LEU A 634 30.99 -5.66 0.19
N GLN A 635 31.17 -5.00 1.33
CA GLN A 635 30.08 -4.39 2.10
C GLN A 635 30.44 -2.95 2.50
N ILE A 636 29.44 -2.16 2.89
CA ILE A 636 29.57 -0.82 3.46
C ILE A 636 28.74 -0.78 4.74
N GLY A 637 29.35 -0.41 5.87
CA GLY A 637 28.73 -0.58 7.20
C GLY A 637 29.21 -1.85 7.92
N SER A 638 30.52 -2.15 7.86
CA SER A 638 31.09 -3.43 8.30
C SER A 638 30.85 -3.80 9.77
N THR A 639 30.40 -2.86 10.60
CA THR A 639 30.18 -3.06 12.04
C THR A 639 28.82 -3.65 12.39
N GLY A 640 27.81 -3.45 11.53
CA GLY A 640 26.40 -3.70 11.83
C GLY A 640 25.77 -2.79 12.91
N GLU A 641 26.54 -1.84 13.44
CA GLU A 641 26.07 -0.85 14.42
C GLU A 641 25.18 0.18 13.74
N ASP A 642 24.13 0.62 14.45
CA ASP A 642 23.20 1.65 14.01
C ASP A 642 23.79 3.08 14.16
N GLY A 643 23.26 4.01 13.35
CA GLY A 643 23.49 5.45 13.47
C GLY A 643 24.06 6.12 12.22
N LEU A 644 24.29 7.44 12.27
CA LEU A 644 24.64 8.29 11.11
C LEU A 644 26.14 8.62 11.02
N ARG A 645 27.05 7.63 11.11
CA ARG A 645 28.50 7.90 10.96
C ARG A 645 28.88 7.94 9.48
N ASP A 646 29.50 9.05 9.07
CA ASP A 646 30.21 9.19 7.79
C ASP A 646 31.66 8.72 7.94
N GLY A 647 32.28 8.20 6.87
CA GLY A 647 33.60 7.60 6.98
C GLY A 647 34.12 6.94 5.70
N ASN A 648 35.01 5.96 5.87
CA ASN A 648 35.26 4.90 4.89
C ASN A 648 34.17 3.81 5.02
N PHE A 649 34.25 2.73 4.23
CA PHE A 649 33.24 1.66 4.25
C PHE A 649 33.19 0.81 5.53
N ASP A 650 34.25 0.78 6.34
CA ASP A 650 34.30 0.05 7.62
C ASP A 650 33.84 0.88 8.82
N ASP A 651 34.15 2.18 8.83
CA ASP A 651 33.80 3.11 9.94
C ASP A 651 32.38 3.69 9.83
N ALA A 652 31.84 3.80 8.61
CA ALA A 652 30.50 4.32 8.38
C ALA A 652 29.42 3.40 8.96
N THR A 653 28.28 3.97 9.33
CA THR A 653 27.10 3.25 9.82
C THR A 653 25.84 3.76 9.12
N PHE A 654 24.78 2.96 9.14
CA PHE A 654 23.43 3.31 8.67
C PHE A 654 22.42 2.98 9.79
N ASN A 655 21.14 3.27 9.60
CA ASN A 655 20.08 2.80 10.51
C ASN A 655 18.84 2.39 9.69
N ARG A 656 18.63 1.08 9.58
CA ARG A 656 17.66 0.42 8.67
C ARG A 656 17.59 1.05 7.28
N PRO A 657 18.70 1.09 6.51
CA PRO A 657 18.70 1.65 5.16
C PRO A 657 17.70 0.92 4.26
N GLN A 658 16.96 1.68 3.45
CA GLN A 658 16.00 1.19 2.47
C GLN A 658 16.50 1.54 1.05
N GLY A 659 15.85 2.48 0.37
CA GLY A 659 16.07 2.85 -1.04
C GLY A 659 17.51 2.96 -1.51
N LEU A 660 17.75 2.51 -2.75
CA LEU A 660 19.06 2.51 -3.40
C LEU A 660 18.96 3.03 -4.83
N ALA A 661 19.78 4.02 -5.20
CA ALA A 661 19.83 4.57 -6.56
C ALA A 661 21.28 4.72 -7.05
N TYR A 662 21.63 4.02 -8.13
CA TYR A 662 23.01 4.00 -8.65
C TYR A 662 23.24 5.01 -9.78
N ASN A 663 24.35 5.74 -9.69
CA ASN A 663 24.84 6.69 -10.68
C ASN A 663 26.09 6.13 -11.38
N ALA A 664 25.88 5.43 -12.49
CA ALA A 664 26.94 4.77 -13.26
C ALA A 664 28.02 5.74 -13.79
N LYS A 665 27.66 6.99 -14.10
CA LYS A 665 28.57 8.03 -14.62
C LYS A 665 29.62 8.47 -13.60
N LYS A 666 29.27 8.49 -12.31
CA LYS A 666 30.16 8.90 -11.21
C LYS A 666 30.60 7.73 -10.30
N ASN A 667 30.07 6.53 -10.52
CA ASN A 667 30.21 5.35 -9.64
C ASN A 667 29.84 5.68 -8.18
N LEU A 668 28.65 6.28 -8.00
CA LEU A 668 28.06 6.63 -6.72
C LEU A 668 26.76 5.85 -6.49
N LEU A 669 26.46 5.52 -5.24
CA LEU A 669 25.17 4.94 -4.83
C LEU A 669 24.53 5.86 -3.78
N TYR A 670 23.34 6.37 -4.09
CA TYR A 670 22.53 7.13 -3.14
C TYR A 670 21.68 6.16 -2.32
N VAL A 671 21.60 6.41 -1.00
CA VAL A 671 20.94 5.53 -0.03
C VAL A 671 19.92 6.33 0.77
N ALA A 672 18.67 5.86 0.80
CA ALA A 672 17.67 6.31 1.77
C ALA A 672 17.93 5.59 3.10
N ASP A 673 18.35 6.35 4.10
CA ASP A 673 18.81 5.85 5.39
C ASP A 673 17.76 6.19 6.45
N THR A 674 16.75 5.32 6.52
CA THR A 674 15.37 5.68 6.88
C THR A 674 15.20 6.10 8.33
N GLU A 675 15.75 5.34 9.28
CA GLU A 675 15.65 5.61 10.73
C GLU A 675 16.68 6.65 11.20
N ASN A 676 17.73 6.90 10.39
CA ASN A 676 18.57 8.10 10.53
C ASN A 676 17.89 9.35 9.92
N HIS A 677 16.74 9.16 9.26
CA HIS A 677 16.02 10.17 8.48
C HIS A 677 16.95 10.95 7.53
N ALA A 678 17.79 10.23 6.77
CA ALA A 678 18.88 10.80 5.99
C ALA A 678 18.95 10.30 4.53
N LEU A 679 19.58 11.11 3.68
CA LEU A 679 20.06 10.72 2.36
C LEU A 679 21.59 10.63 2.43
N ARG A 680 22.14 9.46 2.09
CA ARG A 680 23.59 9.20 2.08
C ARG A 680 24.08 9.02 0.63
N GLU A 681 25.37 9.28 0.43
CA GLU A 681 26.09 8.96 -0.80
C GLU A 681 27.26 8.03 -0.45
N VAL A 682 27.31 6.89 -1.13
CA VAL A 682 28.43 5.93 -1.11
C VAL A 682 29.24 6.14 -2.38
N ASP A 683 30.50 6.54 -2.23
CA ASP A 683 31.44 6.81 -3.30
C ASP A 683 32.43 5.65 -3.44
N PHE A 684 32.29 4.86 -4.51
CA PHE A 684 33.13 3.71 -4.80
C PHE A 684 34.51 4.06 -5.38
N VAL A 685 34.72 5.30 -5.83
CA VAL A 685 36.03 5.78 -6.31
C VAL A 685 36.88 6.24 -5.13
N LYS A 686 36.28 6.91 -4.14
CA LYS A 686 36.94 7.39 -2.93
C LYS A 686 36.93 6.39 -1.77
N GLU A 687 36.15 5.31 -1.86
CA GLU A 687 35.94 4.30 -0.81
C GLU A 687 35.32 4.91 0.47
N ARG A 688 34.33 5.82 0.31
CA ARG A 688 33.76 6.62 1.42
C ARG A 688 32.23 6.74 1.40
N VAL A 689 31.65 6.99 2.58
CA VAL A 689 30.25 7.38 2.77
C VAL A 689 30.18 8.82 3.28
N ARG A 690 29.25 9.62 2.76
CA ARG A 690 28.89 10.94 3.30
C ARG A 690 27.38 11.16 3.37
N THR A 691 26.94 12.00 4.28
CA THR A 691 25.54 12.44 4.39
C THR A 691 25.30 13.63 3.47
N LEU A 692 24.33 13.52 2.57
CA LEU A 692 23.90 14.60 1.68
C LEU A 692 22.80 15.47 2.32
N ALA A 693 21.87 14.85 3.04
CA ALA A 693 20.72 15.51 3.66
C ALA A 693 20.22 14.70 4.87
N GLY A 694 19.52 15.36 5.81
CA GLY A 694 19.17 14.79 7.12
C GLY A 694 20.28 14.99 8.16
N ASP A 695 19.98 14.73 9.44
CA ASP A 695 20.94 14.89 10.54
C ASP A 695 20.83 13.86 11.70
N GLY A 696 20.06 12.78 11.51
CA GLY A 696 19.84 11.75 12.53
C GLY A 696 18.62 12.01 13.41
N SER A 697 17.83 13.06 13.14
CA SER A 697 16.62 13.40 13.90
C SER A 697 15.42 13.71 13.00
N LYS A 698 14.23 13.29 13.45
CA LYS A 698 13.01 13.23 12.64
C LYS A 698 12.56 14.59 12.10
N GLY A 699 12.34 14.66 10.80
CA GLY A 699 11.92 15.85 10.08
C GLY A 699 10.55 16.39 10.45
N SER A 700 10.39 17.71 10.28
CA SER A 700 9.12 18.43 10.42
C SER A 700 8.98 19.60 9.43
N ASP A 701 9.95 19.77 8.53
CA ASP A 701 9.93 20.75 7.45
C ASP A 701 9.27 20.15 6.21
N TYR A 702 8.06 20.62 5.84
CA TYR A 702 7.31 20.12 4.69
C TYR A 702 7.68 20.81 3.35
N GLN A 703 8.71 21.65 3.34
CA GLN A 703 9.12 22.46 2.17
C GLN A 703 10.59 22.24 1.79
N GLY A 704 11.51 22.26 2.76
CA GLY A 704 12.96 22.18 2.54
C GLY A 704 13.54 23.46 1.94
N GLY A 705 14.37 23.33 0.90
CA GLY A 705 14.80 24.46 0.05
C GLY A 705 16.18 25.06 0.37
N LYS A 706 16.98 24.47 1.25
CA LYS A 706 18.38 24.87 1.54
C LYS A 706 19.35 23.72 1.27
N GLU A 707 20.65 24.03 1.35
CA GLU A 707 21.74 23.12 1.03
C GLU A 707 22.08 22.18 2.20
N GLY A 708 22.11 20.87 1.90
CA GLY A 708 22.58 19.78 2.77
C GLY A 708 22.19 19.86 4.25
N THR A 709 23.16 19.60 5.14
CA THR A 709 22.94 19.65 6.60
C THR A 709 22.75 21.07 7.15
N SER A 710 22.97 22.12 6.34
CA SER A 710 22.90 23.52 6.78
C SER A 710 21.47 23.96 7.10
N GLN A 711 20.45 23.31 6.51
CA GLN A 711 19.03 23.52 6.83
C GLN A 711 18.77 23.39 8.35
N ALA A 712 19.40 22.41 9.00
CA ALA A 712 19.22 22.08 10.41
C ALA A 712 19.93 23.02 11.40
N ARG A 713 20.77 23.95 10.92
CA ARG A 713 21.53 24.91 11.77
C ARG A 713 21.00 26.34 11.72
N PHE A 714 20.45 26.75 10.57
CA PHE A 714 19.83 28.07 10.39
C PHE A 714 18.39 27.92 9.89
N GLY A 715 17.53 27.41 10.77
CA GLY A 715 16.21 28.00 10.89
C GLY A 715 16.39 29.47 11.24
N THR A 716 15.71 30.38 10.53
CA THR A 716 15.58 31.75 11.03
C THR A 716 14.92 31.68 12.40
N SER A 717 15.36 32.50 13.36
CA SER A 717 14.59 32.71 14.59
C SER A 717 13.31 33.47 14.23
N PHE A 718 12.33 32.72 13.69
CA PHE A 718 10.94 33.08 13.75
C PHE A 718 10.60 33.07 15.24
N LYS A 719 10.77 34.23 15.89
CA LYS A 719 10.02 34.52 17.11
C LYS A 719 8.57 34.33 16.72
N SER A 720 7.99 33.21 17.11
CA SER A 720 6.56 33.16 17.34
C SER A 720 6.23 34.29 18.33
N THR A 721 4.97 34.73 18.36
CA THR A 721 4.50 35.73 19.33
C THR A 721 4.74 35.29 20.79
N PHE A 722 5.13 34.03 21.00
CA PHE A 722 5.39 33.35 22.27
C PHE A 722 6.88 33.02 22.51
N GLY A 723 7.81 33.51 21.68
CA GLY A 723 9.25 33.56 21.98
C GLY A 723 10.04 32.25 21.88
N LEU A 724 9.46 31.15 21.39
CA LEU A 724 10.14 29.85 21.26
C LEU A 724 11.01 29.76 19.99
N ASN A 725 12.25 29.27 20.13
CA ASN A 725 13.12 28.89 19.01
C ASN A 725 12.82 27.44 18.59
N PHE A 726 12.38 27.22 17.36
CA PHE A 726 12.19 25.89 16.77
C PHE A 726 13.33 25.54 15.81
N LYS A 727 13.94 24.36 15.98
CA LYS A 727 14.86 23.77 15.00
C LYS A 727 14.02 23.00 13.97
N MET A 728 13.93 23.51 12.73
CA MET A 728 13.33 22.76 11.63
C MET A 728 14.30 21.67 11.13
N LEU A 729 13.75 20.49 10.84
CA LEU A 729 14.49 19.27 10.51
C LEU A 729 14.03 18.73 9.16
N LEU A 730 14.99 18.27 8.35
CA LEU A 730 14.88 18.30 6.89
C LEU A 730 14.07 17.16 6.26
N LEU A 731 14.27 15.91 6.68
CA LEU A 731 13.66 14.72 6.06
C LEU A 731 12.94 13.90 7.14
N ASN A 732 11.81 13.28 6.80
CA ASN A 732 11.08 12.39 7.70
C ASN A 732 10.90 11.01 7.06
N SER A 733 11.75 10.07 7.46
CA SER A 733 11.74 8.66 7.02
C SER A 733 11.74 8.51 5.49
N PRO A 734 12.85 8.87 4.80
CA PRO A 734 13.02 8.61 3.38
C PRO A 734 13.09 7.10 3.15
N TRP A 735 12.27 6.58 2.25
CA TRP A 735 12.03 5.14 2.11
C TRP A 735 12.52 4.58 0.77
N ASP A 736 12.38 5.33 -0.33
CA ASP A 736 12.99 4.95 -1.61
C ASP A 736 13.62 6.14 -2.33
N VAL A 737 14.53 5.86 -3.27
CA VAL A 737 15.22 6.86 -4.09
C VAL A 737 15.36 6.42 -5.54
N CYS A 738 15.28 7.36 -6.48
CA CYS A 738 15.65 7.12 -7.88
C CYS A 738 16.46 8.29 -8.45
N PHE A 739 17.48 7.99 -9.27
CA PHE A 739 18.43 8.96 -9.80
C PHE A 739 18.13 9.31 -11.27
N GLU A 740 17.94 10.60 -11.54
CA GLU A 740 17.69 11.18 -12.86
C GLU A 740 19.01 11.74 -13.44
N PRO A 741 19.57 11.14 -14.51
CA PRO A 741 20.96 11.36 -14.92
C PRO A 741 21.22 12.61 -15.77
N ILE A 742 20.21 13.26 -16.33
CA ILE A 742 20.35 14.44 -17.21
C ILE A 742 20.52 15.71 -16.37
N ASN A 743 19.67 15.93 -15.37
CA ASN A 743 19.78 17.07 -14.45
C ASN A 743 20.53 16.72 -13.15
N GLU A 744 21.04 15.48 -13.04
CA GLU A 744 21.74 14.93 -11.88
C GLU A 744 20.97 15.10 -10.55
N LYS A 745 19.69 14.70 -10.54
CA LYS A 745 18.78 14.78 -9.39
C LYS A 745 18.53 13.41 -8.76
N VAL A 746 18.33 13.40 -7.45
CA VAL A 746 17.81 12.23 -6.71
C VAL A 746 16.40 12.58 -6.24
N TYR A 747 15.39 11.85 -6.73
CA TYR A 747 14.05 11.90 -6.18
C TYR A 747 13.95 10.95 -4.99
N ILE A 748 13.16 11.32 -3.98
CA ILE A 748 13.08 10.64 -2.67
C ILE A 748 11.62 10.44 -2.29
N ALA A 749 11.20 9.23 -1.97
CA ALA A 749 9.90 8.95 -1.39
C ALA A 749 9.98 9.21 0.12
N MET A 750 9.31 10.27 0.59
CA MET A 750 9.34 10.71 1.98
C MET A 750 8.12 10.15 2.72
N ALA A 751 8.24 8.91 3.18
CA ALA A 751 7.14 8.14 3.74
C ALA A 751 6.48 8.85 4.93
N GLY A 752 7.30 9.38 5.85
CA GLY A 752 6.87 10.07 7.08
C GLY A 752 6.32 11.49 6.89
N GLN A 753 6.34 12.03 5.68
CA GLN A 753 5.71 13.32 5.33
C GLN A 753 4.69 13.19 4.20
N HIS A 754 4.48 11.98 3.68
CA HIS A 754 3.56 11.68 2.58
C HIS A 754 3.80 12.59 1.35
N GLN A 755 5.08 12.73 0.98
CA GLN A 755 5.56 13.61 -0.09
C GLN A 755 6.61 12.92 -0.97
N ILE A 756 6.74 13.38 -2.21
CA ILE A 756 7.92 13.13 -3.05
C ILE A 756 8.83 14.35 -2.97
N TRP A 757 10.08 14.12 -2.61
CA TRP A 757 11.13 15.13 -2.47
C TRP A 757 12.16 15.01 -3.59
N VAL A 758 12.98 16.04 -3.75
CA VAL A 758 14.11 16.06 -4.68
C VAL A 758 15.35 16.68 -4.04
N HIS A 759 16.49 16.02 -4.23
CA HIS A 759 17.84 16.53 -3.97
C HIS A 759 18.54 16.79 -5.30
N ASP A 760 19.02 18.01 -5.49
CA ASP A 760 19.81 18.41 -6.66
C ASP A 760 21.31 18.23 -6.34
N THR A 761 22.00 17.31 -7.04
CA THR A 761 23.40 16.98 -6.68
C THR A 761 24.43 18.01 -7.16
N LEU A 762 24.01 19.03 -7.93
CA LEU A 762 24.87 20.09 -8.45
C LEU A 762 24.99 21.27 -7.47
N ASN A 763 23.92 21.58 -6.74
CA ASN A 763 23.89 22.64 -5.71
C ASN A 763 23.63 22.12 -4.28
N GLY A 764 23.28 20.85 -4.10
CA GLY A 764 23.04 20.23 -2.78
C GLY A 764 21.71 20.63 -2.12
N VAL A 765 20.82 21.34 -2.83
CA VAL A 765 19.51 21.76 -2.30
C VAL A 765 18.56 20.58 -2.24
N THR A 766 17.88 20.42 -1.10
CA THR A 766 16.91 19.34 -0.87
C THR A 766 15.55 19.95 -0.52
N LYS A 767 14.48 19.55 -1.22
CA LYS A 767 13.14 20.16 -1.06
C LYS A 767 12.00 19.23 -1.45
N SER A 768 10.79 19.54 -0.98
CA SER A 768 9.57 18.90 -1.49
C SER A 768 9.39 19.20 -2.99
N PHE A 769 8.93 18.20 -3.74
CA PHE A 769 8.73 18.24 -5.20
C PHE A 769 7.25 18.00 -5.57
N SER A 770 6.56 17.11 -4.86
CA SER A 770 5.12 16.84 -5.00
C SER A 770 4.53 16.34 -3.69
N GLY A 771 3.27 16.67 -3.41
CA GLY A 771 2.59 16.35 -2.17
C GLY A 771 2.43 17.58 -1.26
N ASP A 772 1.20 17.85 -0.83
CA ASP A 772 0.87 18.91 0.13
C ASP A 772 1.19 18.56 1.60
N GLY A 773 1.48 17.28 1.88
CA GLY A 773 1.83 16.77 3.21
C GLY A 773 0.68 16.13 3.97
N PHE A 774 -0.53 16.07 3.40
CA PHE A 774 -1.63 15.28 3.97
C PHE A 774 -1.54 13.81 3.53
N GLU A 775 -1.95 12.89 4.42
CA GLU A 775 -2.05 11.46 4.11
C GLU A 775 -3.34 11.16 3.34
N ARG A 776 -3.27 11.10 2.00
CA ARG A 776 -4.43 10.96 1.09
C ARG A 776 -4.06 10.35 -0.27
N ASN A 777 -5.00 9.63 -0.89
CA ASN A 777 -4.95 9.26 -2.31
C ASN A 777 -5.38 10.42 -3.26
N LEU A 778 -4.99 11.67 -2.97
CA LEU A 778 -5.42 12.83 -3.75
C LEU A 778 -4.53 13.03 -4.98
N ASN A 779 -5.08 12.80 -6.17
CA ASN A 779 -4.41 13.02 -7.45
C ASN A 779 -4.78 14.41 -8.01
N GLY A 780 -3.82 15.13 -8.61
CA GLY A 780 -4.02 16.51 -9.05
C GLY A 780 -2.97 17.00 -10.04
N SER A 781 -3.26 18.10 -10.75
CA SER A 781 -2.47 18.60 -11.88
C SER A 781 -1.18 19.36 -11.51
N SER A 782 -0.86 19.47 -10.22
CA SER A 782 0.37 20.11 -9.73
C SER A 782 0.86 19.47 -8.43
N ALA A 783 2.11 19.78 -8.07
CA ALA A 783 2.73 19.43 -6.80
C ALA A 783 1.85 19.76 -5.57
N THR A 784 1.16 20.90 -5.59
CA THR A 784 0.35 21.43 -4.47
C THR A 784 -1.14 21.09 -4.56
N THR A 785 -1.53 20.26 -5.54
CA THR A 785 -2.89 19.70 -5.65
C THR A 785 -2.87 18.17 -5.57
N THR A 786 -1.69 17.62 -5.26
CA THR A 786 -1.44 16.21 -5.01
C THR A 786 -1.20 16.00 -3.51
N SER A 787 -1.67 14.88 -2.99
CA SER A 787 -1.27 14.30 -1.71
C SER A 787 -0.85 12.84 -1.95
N PHE A 788 -0.08 12.24 -1.05
CA PHE A 788 0.28 10.82 -1.06
C PHE A 788 -0.13 10.16 0.25
N ALA A 789 0.00 8.84 0.35
CA ALA A 789 -0.22 8.10 1.59
C ALA A 789 0.92 7.11 1.77
N GLN A 790 1.96 7.57 2.47
CA GLN A 790 3.20 6.83 2.75
C GLN A 790 3.84 6.24 1.47
N PRO A 791 4.39 7.08 0.57
CA PRO A 791 5.09 6.58 -0.61
C PRO A 791 6.36 5.82 -0.19
N SER A 792 6.53 4.60 -0.70
CA SER A 792 7.61 3.69 -0.30
C SER A 792 8.36 3.04 -1.47
N GLY A 793 7.98 3.29 -2.72
CA GLY A 793 8.67 2.79 -3.90
C GLY A 793 8.77 3.83 -5.01
N LEU A 794 9.92 3.93 -5.69
CA LEU A 794 10.13 4.86 -6.82
C LEU A 794 10.75 4.18 -8.04
N SER A 795 10.28 4.54 -9.25
CA SER A 795 10.98 4.25 -10.49
C SER A 795 10.75 5.32 -11.55
N LEU A 796 11.78 5.70 -12.31
CA LEU A 796 11.66 6.65 -13.42
C LEU A 796 11.07 5.99 -14.66
N SER A 797 10.35 6.76 -15.49
CA SER A 797 9.98 6.31 -16.83
C SER A 797 11.21 6.27 -17.77
N PRO A 798 11.25 5.40 -18.80
CA PRO A 798 12.42 5.29 -19.69
C PRO A 798 12.75 6.55 -20.48
N ASP A 799 11.77 7.44 -20.68
CA ASP A 799 11.91 8.75 -21.33
C ASP A 799 12.20 9.91 -20.35
N LEU A 800 12.29 9.61 -19.04
CA LEU A 800 12.52 10.57 -17.94
C LEU A 800 11.47 11.71 -17.89
N SER A 801 10.22 11.41 -18.24
CA SER A 801 9.09 12.35 -18.13
C SER A 801 8.24 12.15 -16.88
N GLU A 802 8.20 10.94 -16.32
CA GLU A 802 7.43 10.59 -15.13
C GLU A 802 8.27 9.85 -14.07
N VAL A 803 7.80 9.87 -12.82
CA VAL A 803 8.20 8.91 -11.78
C VAL A 803 6.97 8.12 -11.34
N TYR A 804 7.10 6.79 -11.34
CA TYR A 804 6.12 5.86 -10.82
C TYR A 804 6.34 5.65 -9.32
N ILE A 805 5.25 5.73 -8.57
CA ILE A 805 5.20 5.71 -7.11
C ILE A 805 4.43 4.48 -6.66
N ALA A 806 4.99 3.71 -5.73
CA ALA A 806 4.23 2.80 -4.88
C ALA A 806 3.77 3.58 -3.64
N ASP A 807 2.46 3.81 -3.53
CA ASP A 807 1.82 4.67 -2.54
C ASP A 807 1.09 3.79 -1.52
N SER A 808 1.81 3.40 -0.46
CA SER A 808 1.56 2.14 0.25
C SER A 808 0.30 2.16 1.10
N GLU A 809 0.07 3.23 1.87
CA GLU A 809 -1.09 3.36 2.75
C GLU A 809 -2.39 3.65 1.97
N SER A 810 -2.30 4.14 0.72
CA SER A 810 -3.44 4.19 -0.22
C SER A 810 -3.62 2.89 -1.02
N SER A 811 -2.66 1.97 -0.95
CA SER A 811 -2.58 0.75 -1.76
C SER A 811 -2.80 1.02 -3.26
N SER A 812 -2.03 1.96 -3.80
CA SER A 812 -2.10 2.36 -5.20
C SER A 812 -0.74 2.53 -5.86
N ILE A 813 -0.73 2.45 -7.20
CA ILE A 813 0.41 2.83 -8.05
C ILE A 813 0.03 4.08 -8.83
N ARG A 814 0.90 5.08 -8.80
CA ARG A 814 0.64 6.42 -9.31
C ARG A 814 1.81 6.89 -10.18
N ALA A 815 1.55 7.78 -11.12
CA ALA A 815 2.58 8.43 -11.94
C ALA A 815 2.63 9.93 -11.61
N VAL A 816 3.82 10.49 -11.49
CA VAL A 816 4.07 11.92 -11.23
C VAL A 816 4.81 12.53 -12.41
N ASP A 817 4.23 13.53 -13.07
CA ASP A 817 4.88 14.25 -14.18
C ASP A 817 6.01 15.16 -13.65
N LEU A 818 7.21 15.01 -14.22
CA LEU A 818 8.41 15.69 -13.74
C LEU A 818 8.50 17.19 -14.07
N LYS A 819 7.55 17.74 -14.83
CA LYS A 819 7.50 19.16 -15.22
C LYS A 819 6.56 19.98 -14.34
N THR A 820 5.49 19.35 -13.85
CA THR A 820 4.40 19.97 -13.07
C THR A 820 4.38 19.52 -11.61
N GLY A 821 4.97 18.37 -11.30
CA GLY A 821 4.80 17.68 -10.03
C GLY A 821 3.38 17.15 -9.81
N GLY A 822 2.50 17.22 -10.81
CA GLY A 822 1.15 16.66 -10.74
C GLY A 822 1.16 15.13 -10.78
N SER A 823 0.15 14.50 -10.17
CA SER A 823 0.02 13.05 -10.09
C SER A 823 -1.26 12.51 -10.73
N ARG A 824 -1.18 11.29 -11.25
CA ARG A 824 -2.30 10.53 -11.83
C ARG A 824 -2.30 9.08 -11.36
N LEU A 825 -3.48 8.53 -11.08
CA LEU A 825 -3.64 7.14 -10.69
C LEU A 825 -3.37 6.19 -11.88
N LEU A 826 -2.50 5.21 -11.69
CA LEU A 826 -2.32 4.09 -12.64
C LEU A 826 -3.19 2.90 -12.24
N ALA A 827 -3.08 2.41 -11.00
CA ALA A 827 -3.83 1.26 -10.50
C ALA A 827 -4.05 1.32 -8.97
N GLY A 828 -5.03 0.59 -8.44
CA GLY A 828 -5.31 0.50 -7.00
C GLY A 828 -6.05 1.72 -6.42
N GLY A 829 -6.15 1.75 -5.08
CA GLY A 829 -6.74 2.85 -4.29
C GLY A 829 -8.20 3.23 -4.58
N ASP A 830 -8.73 4.20 -3.82
CA ASP A 830 -10.05 4.81 -4.07
C ASP A 830 -9.92 6.04 -5.00
N PRO A 831 -10.53 6.04 -6.20
CA PRO A 831 -10.46 7.17 -7.14
C PRO A 831 -11.53 8.26 -6.91
N ILE A 832 -12.43 8.07 -5.93
CA ILE A 832 -13.55 8.98 -5.61
C ILE A 832 -13.30 9.70 -4.29
N PHE A 833 -12.91 8.97 -3.25
CA PHE A 833 -12.71 9.50 -1.90
C PHE A 833 -11.21 9.50 -1.55
N SER A 834 -10.56 10.66 -1.67
CA SER A 834 -9.12 10.83 -1.40
C SER A 834 -8.69 10.42 0.01
N ASP A 835 -9.59 10.55 0.97
CA ASP A 835 -9.36 10.26 2.40
C ASP A 835 -9.66 8.76 2.72
N ASN A 836 -10.14 7.97 1.75
CA ASN A 836 -10.35 6.53 1.93
C ASN A 836 -9.05 5.73 1.68
N LEU A 837 -8.28 5.56 2.76
CA LEU A 837 -7.05 4.76 2.77
C LEU A 837 -7.30 3.27 3.08
N PHE A 838 -8.53 2.77 2.91
CA PHE A 838 -8.94 1.41 3.28
C PHE A 838 -9.47 0.56 2.11
N LYS A 839 -9.31 1.02 0.86
CA LYS A 839 -9.65 0.25 -0.33
C LYS A 839 -8.47 -0.60 -0.81
N PHE A 840 -8.26 -1.72 -0.11
CA PHE A 840 -7.17 -2.69 -0.35
C PHE A 840 -7.68 -4.14 -0.39
N GLY A 841 -6.87 -5.02 -0.98
CA GLY A 841 -7.13 -6.45 -1.15
C GLY A 841 -6.25 -7.03 -2.26
N ASP A 842 -6.57 -8.22 -2.77
CA ASP A 842 -5.85 -8.86 -3.89
C ASP A 842 -6.81 -9.06 -5.07
N HIS A 843 -6.69 -8.20 -6.10
CA HIS A 843 -7.50 -8.33 -7.32
C HIS A 843 -6.73 -7.79 -8.53
N ASP A 844 -6.62 -8.60 -9.58
CA ASP A 844 -6.06 -8.21 -10.87
C ASP A 844 -7.17 -7.65 -11.77
N GLY A 845 -6.86 -6.71 -12.66
CA GLY A 845 -7.89 -5.95 -13.39
C GLY A 845 -7.33 -4.70 -14.06
N VAL A 846 -8.17 -3.69 -14.29
CA VAL A 846 -7.77 -2.44 -14.95
C VAL A 846 -7.94 -1.23 -14.03
N GLY A 847 -6.88 -0.44 -13.87
CA GLY A 847 -6.92 0.82 -13.15
C GLY A 847 -7.40 0.68 -11.71
N SER A 848 -8.48 1.39 -11.37
CA SER A 848 -9.06 1.39 -10.02
C SER A 848 -9.92 0.16 -9.70
N GLU A 849 -10.05 -0.81 -10.62
CA GLU A 849 -10.62 -2.14 -10.34
C GLU A 849 -9.60 -3.08 -9.68
N VAL A 850 -8.31 -2.78 -9.86
CA VAL A 850 -7.20 -3.50 -9.24
C VAL A 850 -7.26 -3.26 -7.73
N LEU A 851 -7.00 -4.30 -6.95
CA LEU A 851 -6.71 -4.21 -5.52
C LEU A 851 -5.28 -4.69 -5.26
N LEU A 852 -4.57 -3.87 -4.50
CA LEU A 852 -3.22 -4.11 -3.97
C LEU A 852 -3.30 -4.05 -2.44
N GLN A 853 -2.24 -4.46 -1.76
CA GLN A 853 -2.15 -4.38 -0.30
C GLN A 853 -0.73 -4.00 0.12
N HIS A 854 -0.60 -2.76 0.59
CA HIS A 854 0.67 -2.13 1.01
C HIS A 854 1.84 -2.37 0.03
N PRO A 855 1.72 -1.99 -1.26
CA PRO A 855 2.80 -2.18 -2.23
C PRO A 855 3.99 -1.30 -1.86
N LEU A 856 5.15 -1.92 -1.58
CA LEU A 856 6.36 -1.22 -1.18
C LEU A 856 7.35 -1.02 -2.33
N GLY A 857 7.30 -1.85 -3.38
CA GLY A 857 8.25 -1.81 -4.49
C GLY A 857 7.58 -1.51 -5.83
N VAL A 858 8.20 -0.66 -6.66
CA VAL A 858 7.83 -0.45 -8.06
C VAL A 858 9.09 -0.29 -8.91
N PHE A 859 9.13 -0.90 -10.09
CA PHE A 859 10.23 -0.80 -11.06
C PHE A 859 9.67 -0.73 -12.49
N CYS A 860 10.10 0.24 -13.28
CA CYS A 860 9.77 0.33 -14.70
C CYS A 860 10.94 -0.16 -15.56
N SER A 861 10.68 -1.14 -16.42
CA SER A 861 11.69 -1.67 -17.34
C SER A 861 11.81 -0.84 -18.61
N LYS A 862 12.82 -1.15 -19.42
CA LYS A 862 13.19 -0.44 -20.66
C LYS A 862 12.14 -0.57 -21.77
N ASP A 863 11.26 -1.57 -21.68
CA ASP A 863 10.08 -1.74 -22.54
C ASP A 863 8.87 -0.89 -22.09
N GLY A 864 8.97 -0.22 -20.94
CA GLY A 864 7.87 0.54 -20.31
C GLY A 864 6.96 -0.31 -19.41
N GLN A 865 7.23 -1.61 -19.24
CA GLN A 865 6.47 -2.47 -18.36
C GLN A 865 6.81 -2.14 -16.89
N ILE A 866 5.79 -1.88 -16.08
CA ILE A 866 5.95 -1.65 -14.64
C ILE A 866 5.77 -2.98 -13.90
N TYR A 867 6.67 -3.27 -12.96
CA TYR A 867 6.61 -4.39 -12.03
C TYR A 867 6.41 -3.85 -10.61
N ILE A 868 5.62 -4.56 -9.81
CA ILE A 868 5.14 -4.14 -8.48
C ILE A 868 5.44 -5.26 -7.48
N ALA A 869 6.07 -4.92 -6.36
CA ALA A 869 6.10 -5.78 -5.18
C ALA A 869 4.86 -5.46 -4.33
N ASP A 870 3.85 -6.33 -4.40
CA ASP A 870 2.55 -6.19 -3.75
C ASP A 870 2.62 -6.89 -2.39
N SER A 871 3.27 -6.20 -1.44
CA SER A 871 3.97 -6.80 -0.29
C SER A 871 3.08 -7.64 0.61
N TYR A 872 1.92 -7.10 1.02
CA TYR A 872 0.99 -7.78 1.93
C TYR A 872 0.06 -8.76 1.20
N ASN A 873 0.03 -8.73 -0.13
CA ASN A 873 -0.52 -9.82 -0.95
C ASN A 873 0.56 -10.87 -1.31
N HIS A 874 1.80 -10.69 -0.85
CA HIS A 874 2.93 -11.61 -1.04
C HIS A 874 3.18 -12.00 -2.51
N LYS A 875 3.03 -11.02 -3.40
CA LYS A 875 3.03 -11.20 -4.84
C LYS A 875 3.95 -10.23 -5.56
N VAL A 876 4.38 -10.63 -6.75
CA VAL A 876 4.89 -9.72 -7.77
C VAL A 876 3.83 -9.59 -8.86
N LYS A 877 3.44 -8.35 -9.15
CA LYS A 877 2.46 -8.01 -10.18
C LYS A 877 3.10 -7.18 -11.29
N MET A 878 2.50 -7.23 -12.47
CA MET A 878 2.94 -6.56 -13.69
C MET A 878 1.82 -5.64 -14.20
N LEU A 879 2.14 -4.35 -14.32
CA LEU A 879 1.27 -3.25 -14.72
C LEU A 879 1.70 -2.70 -16.09
N ASP A 880 0.83 -2.80 -17.08
CA ASP A 880 0.95 -2.06 -18.34
C ASP A 880 0.45 -0.61 -18.11
N PRO A 881 1.31 0.43 -18.20
CA PRO A 881 0.89 1.81 -17.93
C PRO A 881 -0.02 2.41 -19.02
N VAL A 882 -0.09 1.79 -20.21
CA VAL A 882 -0.93 2.25 -21.33
C VAL A 882 -2.35 1.72 -21.19
N SER A 883 -2.53 0.39 -21.03
CA SER A 883 -3.87 -0.18 -20.81
C SER A 883 -4.33 -0.13 -19.35
N LYS A 884 -3.44 0.24 -18.41
CA LYS A 884 -3.63 0.22 -16.94
C LYS A 884 -3.98 -1.16 -16.37
N ARG A 885 -3.73 -2.24 -17.13
CA ARG A 885 -3.99 -3.61 -16.69
C ARG A 885 -2.89 -4.09 -15.77
N VAL A 886 -3.28 -4.65 -14.62
CA VAL A 886 -2.41 -5.32 -13.66
C VAL A 886 -2.70 -6.81 -13.66
N THR A 887 -1.64 -7.62 -13.61
CA THR A 887 -1.69 -9.09 -13.57
C THR A 887 -0.64 -9.63 -12.59
N THR A 888 -0.98 -10.66 -11.81
CA THR A 888 -0.04 -11.40 -10.97
C THR A 888 0.92 -12.20 -11.86
N ILE A 889 2.23 -12.05 -11.64
CA ILE A 889 3.26 -12.83 -12.36
C ILE A 889 4.04 -13.78 -11.46
N ALA A 890 4.08 -13.54 -10.14
CA ALA A 890 4.65 -14.47 -9.18
C ALA A 890 3.99 -14.35 -7.79
N GLY A 891 4.04 -15.44 -7.02
CA GLY A 891 3.53 -15.53 -5.64
C GLY A 891 2.12 -16.13 -5.55
N THR A 892 1.96 -17.17 -4.72
CA THR A 892 0.66 -17.82 -4.44
C THR A 892 -0.38 -16.95 -3.74
N GLY A 893 0.00 -15.78 -3.19
CA GLY A 893 -0.84 -15.01 -2.27
C GLY A 893 -0.75 -15.42 -0.80
N LYS A 894 0.08 -16.41 -0.45
CA LYS A 894 0.29 -16.87 0.94
C LYS A 894 1.74 -16.65 1.39
N ALA A 895 1.90 -16.06 2.57
CA ALA A 895 3.21 -15.89 3.20
C ALA A 895 3.93 -17.23 3.33
N GLY A 896 5.23 -17.23 3.04
CA GLY A 896 6.10 -18.38 3.25
C GLY A 896 7.32 -18.37 2.33
N PHE A 897 8.16 -19.39 2.47
CA PHE A 897 9.36 -19.57 1.67
C PHE A 897 9.28 -20.88 0.86
N LYS A 898 9.15 -20.76 -0.46
CA LYS A 898 9.13 -21.87 -1.41
C LYS A 898 9.56 -21.39 -2.79
N ASP A 899 10.57 -22.05 -3.38
CA ASP A 899 10.95 -21.91 -4.79
C ASP A 899 10.10 -22.83 -5.69
N GLY A 900 9.96 -22.48 -6.98
CA GLY A 900 9.19 -23.28 -7.94
C GLY A 900 8.79 -22.49 -9.18
N THR A 901 7.71 -22.90 -9.86
CA THR A 901 7.07 -22.05 -10.87
C THR A 901 6.59 -20.75 -10.23
N ALA A 902 6.62 -19.64 -10.97
CA ALA A 902 6.39 -18.32 -10.42
C ALA A 902 5.10 -18.19 -9.60
N ILE A 903 4.01 -18.80 -10.06
CA ILE A 903 2.69 -18.78 -9.40
C ILE A 903 2.56 -19.76 -8.23
N GLU A 904 3.36 -20.82 -8.17
CA GLU A 904 3.36 -21.81 -7.08
C GLU A 904 4.39 -21.52 -5.98
N ALA A 905 5.31 -20.60 -6.24
CA ALA A 905 6.31 -20.13 -5.30
C ALA A 905 5.69 -19.21 -4.23
N GLN A 906 6.33 -19.15 -3.07
CA GLN A 906 5.90 -18.31 -1.95
C GLN A 906 6.93 -17.22 -1.67
N LEU A 907 6.42 -16.05 -1.31
CA LEU A 907 7.15 -14.85 -0.88
C LEU A 907 6.64 -14.47 0.53
N SER A 908 7.33 -13.58 1.23
CA SER A 908 6.81 -12.97 2.46
C SER A 908 7.27 -11.51 2.56
N GLU A 909 6.30 -10.59 2.42
CA GLU A 909 6.49 -9.14 2.36
C GLU A 909 7.65 -8.67 1.44
N PRO A 910 7.62 -9.01 0.12
CA PRO A 910 8.63 -8.49 -0.81
C PRO A 910 8.52 -6.97 -0.92
N SER A 911 9.64 -6.24 -0.79
CA SER A 911 9.62 -4.76 -0.71
C SER A 911 10.56 -4.02 -1.67
N GLY A 912 11.53 -4.73 -2.26
CA GLY A 912 12.46 -4.23 -3.27
C GLY A 912 12.39 -5.05 -4.56
N ILE A 913 12.51 -4.38 -5.71
CA ILE A 913 12.38 -5.00 -7.03
C ILE A 913 13.21 -4.26 -8.09
N THR A 914 13.94 -4.99 -8.95
CA THR A 914 14.81 -4.42 -9.99
C THR A 914 15.13 -5.45 -11.08
N GLU A 915 15.54 -5.05 -12.29
CA GLU A 915 15.77 -5.98 -13.42
C GLU A 915 17.18 -5.85 -14.04
N ALA A 916 17.90 -6.97 -14.13
CA ALA A 916 19.16 -7.08 -14.88
C ALA A 916 19.22 -8.41 -15.65
N GLU A 917 19.81 -8.40 -16.84
CA GLU A 917 20.11 -9.61 -17.64
C GLU A 917 18.88 -10.52 -17.89
N GLY A 918 17.69 -9.94 -18.04
CA GLY A 918 16.43 -10.68 -18.23
C GLY A 918 15.91 -11.37 -16.96
N ARG A 919 16.43 -11.00 -15.78
CA ARG A 919 15.97 -11.46 -14.47
C ARG A 919 15.44 -10.30 -13.64
N LEU A 920 14.26 -10.51 -13.06
CA LEU A 920 13.63 -9.60 -12.12
C LEU A 920 14.02 -10.03 -10.69
N PHE A 921 14.96 -9.31 -10.08
CA PHE A 921 15.45 -9.54 -8.71
C PHE A 921 14.51 -8.90 -7.70
N ILE A 922 14.24 -9.62 -6.61
CA ILE A 922 13.23 -9.27 -5.59
C ILE A 922 13.87 -9.42 -4.20
N ALA A 923 13.75 -8.39 -3.35
CA ALA A 923 14.07 -8.49 -1.93
C ALA A 923 12.86 -9.05 -1.17
N ASP A 924 12.98 -10.29 -0.71
CA ASP A 924 11.92 -11.09 -0.10
C ASP A 924 12.06 -11.02 1.43
N THR A 925 11.60 -9.88 1.97
CA THR A 925 12.10 -9.29 3.21
C THR A 925 11.93 -10.18 4.43
N ASN A 926 10.73 -10.75 4.67
CA ASN A 926 10.50 -11.61 5.84
C ASN A 926 11.14 -13.01 5.70
N ASN A 927 11.45 -13.43 4.47
CA ASN A 927 12.21 -14.65 4.21
C ASN A 927 13.73 -14.44 4.35
N ASN A 928 14.20 -13.19 4.49
CA ASN A 928 15.61 -12.81 4.65
C ASN A 928 16.51 -13.18 3.46
N VAL A 929 15.95 -13.25 2.24
CA VAL A 929 16.66 -13.67 1.03
C VAL A 929 16.41 -12.73 -0.15
N ILE A 930 17.27 -12.84 -1.17
CA ILE A 930 16.99 -12.30 -2.51
C ILE A 930 16.46 -13.43 -3.38
N ARG A 931 15.40 -13.16 -4.14
CA ARG A 931 14.83 -14.06 -5.14
C ARG A 931 15.05 -13.48 -6.53
N TYR A 932 15.00 -14.30 -7.57
CA TYR A 932 14.96 -13.83 -8.95
C TYR A 932 13.93 -14.63 -9.76
N LEU A 933 13.29 -13.93 -10.69
CA LEU A 933 12.33 -14.47 -11.65
C LEU A 933 12.93 -14.34 -13.05
N ASP A 934 13.01 -15.45 -13.80
CA ASP A 934 13.49 -15.42 -15.18
C ASP A 934 12.38 -14.93 -16.13
N MET A 935 12.62 -13.80 -16.80
CA MET A 935 11.65 -13.14 -17.68
C MET A 935 11.74 -13.61 -19.14
N ASN A 936 12.77 -14.40 -19.50
CA ASN A 936 13.02 -14.81 -20.88
C ASN A 936 12.06 -15.92 -21.37
N ASN A 937 11.42 -16.66 -20.45
CA ASN A 937 10.48 -17.74 -20.76
C ASN A 937 9.21 -17.63 -19.90
N ARG A 938 8.31 -16.72 -20.26
CA ARG A 938 7.09 -16.39 -19.49
C ARG A 938 6.13 -17.57 -19.24
N GLU A 939 6.17 -18.63 -20.04
CA GLU A 939 5.32 -19.82 -19.85
C GLU A 939 5.88 -20.82 -18.83
N GLN A 940 7.17 -20.72 -18.48
CA GLN A 940 7.84 -21.60 -17.52
C GLN A 940 8.74 -20.82 -16.53
N SER A 941 8.46 -19.53 -16.32
CA SER A 941 9.22 -18.69 -15.39
C SER A 941 9.27 -19.31 -14.00
N LEU A 942 10.49 -19.55 -13.51
CA LEU A 942 10.74 -20.02 -12.16
C LEU A 942 11.07 -18.82 -11.26
N LEU A 943 10.49 -18.80 -10.05
CA LEU A 943 10.94 -17.92 -8.98
C LEU A 943 11.88 -18.72 -8.08
N LEU A 944 13.15 -18.33 -8.06
CA LEU A 944 14.25 -19.05 -7.43
C LEU A 944 15.01 -18.16 -6.43
N THR A 945 15.63 -18.78 -5.43
CA THR A 945 16.49 -18.09 -4.46
C THR A 945 17.86 -17.79 -5.06
N LEU A 946 18.37 -16.56 -4.87
CA LEU A 946 19.73 -16.19 -5.23
C LEU A 946 20.70 -16.66 -4.13
N GLU A 947 21.61 -17.57 -4.47
CA GLU A 947 22.57 -18.15 -3.53
C GLU A 947 23.72 -17.15 -3.22
N LEU A 948 23.70 -16.55 -2.02
CA LEU A 948 24.63 -15.48 -1.63
C LEU A 948 25.98 -16.02 -1.15
N LYS A 949 26.89 -16.25 -2.10
CA LYS A 949 28.20 -16.89 -1.89
C LYS A 949 29.20 -15.97 -1.21
N GLY A 950 29.63 -16.33 0.00
CA GLY A 950 30.62 -15.58 0.77
C GLY A 950 30.07 -14.36 1.53
N VAL A 951 28.79 -14.03 1.36
CA VAL A 951 28.09 -13.10 2.26
C VAL A 951 27.97 -13.77 3.63
N GLN A 952 28.26 -13.03 4.70
CA GLN A 952 28.19 -13.52 6.08
C GLN A 952 27.41 -12.50 6.93
N PRO A 953 26.73 -12.92 8.01
CA PRO A 953 26.18 -11.98 8.98
C PRO A 953 27.29 -11.10 9.60
N PRO A 954 26.99 -9.87 10.05
CA PRO A 954 27.96 -9.03 10.75
C PRO A 954 28.43 -9.72 12.04
N ASN A 955 29.75 -9.83 12.23
CA ASN A 955 30.29 -10.28 13.51
C ASN A 955 30.13 -9.15 14.55
N PRO A 956 29.38 -9.34 15.65
CA PRO A 956 29.26 -8.32 16.67
C PRO A 956 30.63 -8.03 17.28
N LYS A 957 31.02 -6.75 17.34
CA LYS A 957 32.30 -6.35 17.92
C LYS A 957 32.37 -6.77 19.39
N THR A 958 33.22 -7.75 19.69
CA THR A 958 33.74 -7.95 21.05
C THR A 958 34.38 -6.65 21.53
N LYS A 959 33.98 -6.13 22.70
CA LYS A 959 34.53 -4.89 23.29
C LYS A 959 35.96 -5.09 23.84
N SER A 960 36.89 -5.45 22.96
CA SER A 960 38.29 -5.70 23.27
C SER A 960 39.16 -5.58 22.02
N LEU A 961 40.02 -4.56 21.97
CA LEU A 961 41.22 -4.37 21.13
C LEU A 961 41.08 -4.57 19.59
N LYS A 962 41.54 -3.58 18.82
CA LYS A 962 41.62 -3.65 17.35
C LYS A 962 42.32 -4.94 16.90
N ARG A 963 41.64 -5.83 16.17
CA ARG A 963 42.23 -7.10 15.73
C ARG A 963 42.28 -7.22 14.21
N LEU A 964 43.49 -7.05 13.69
CA LEU A 964 44.02 -7.59 12.41
C LEU A 964 43.11 -7.46 11.18
N ARG A 965 43.43 -6.52 10.28
CA ARG A 965 42.80 -6.43 8.96
C ARG A 965 42.96 -7.74 8.17
N ARG A 966 41.88 -8.18 7.53
CA ARG A 966 41.85 -9.40 6.71
C ARG A 966 42.60 -9.17 5.39
N ARG A 967 43.64 -9.97 5.13
CA ARG A 967 44.48 -9.86 3.91
C ARG A 967 43.64 -10.09 2.64
N SER A 968 43.78 -9.20 1.65
CA SER A 968 43.28 -9.44 0.28
C SER A 968 44.18 -10.48 -0.41
N PRO A 969 43.62 -11.45 -1.18
CA PRO A 969 44.41 -12.51 -1.82
C PRO A 969 45.42 -11.99 -2.87
N ASP A 970 45.18 -10.79 -3.42
CA ASP A 970 46.03 -10.20 -4.48
C ASP A 970 47.20 -9.34 -3.93
N THR A 971 47.32 -9.19 -2.60
CA THR A 971 48.37 -8.37 -1.97
C THR A 971 49.72 -9.08 -1.96
N GLN A 972 50.71 -8.51 -2.65
CA GLN A 972 52.07 -9.02 -2.65
C GLN A 972 52.84 -8.54 -1.42
N THR A 973 53.38 -9.48 -0.64
CA THR A 973 54.20 -9.16 0.55
C THR A 973 55.68 -9.11 0.19
N ILE A 974 56.39 -8.14 0.76
CA ILE A 974 57.84 -7.91 0.65
C ILE A 974 58.37 -7.80 2.09
N ILE A 975 59.43 -8.52 2.43
CA ILE A 975 60.08 -8.41 3.75
C ILE A 975 61.37 -7.61 3.57
N VAL A 976 61.57 -6.57 4.38
CA VAL A 976 62.78 -5.71 4.36
C VAL A 976 63.29 -5.56 5.79
N ASP A 977 64.54 -5.91 6.06
CA ASP A 977 65.09 -5.87 7.43
C ASP A 977 65.11 -4.44 8.00
N GLY A 978 64.51 -4.27 9.19
CA GLY A 978 64.51 -3.01 9.94
C GLY A 978 65.83 -2.76 10.68
N GLY A 979 66.69 -3.77 10.80
CA GLY A 979 67.94 -3.68 11.57
C GLY A 979 67.68 -3.57 13.08
N ALA A 980 68.70 -3.11 13.82
CA ALA A 980 68.66 -2.99 15.29
C ALA A 980 68.52 -1.53 15.78
N PHE A 981 68.35 -0.56 14.87
CA PHE A 981 68.36 0.87 15.16
C PHE A 981 67.14 1.33 15.98
N SER A 982 67.31 2.37 16.80
CA SER A 982 66.25 3.00 17.60
C SER A 982 65.48 4.12 16.90
N GLU A 983 66.08 4.83 15.94
CA GLU A 983 65.37 5.79 15.07
C GLU A 983 65.98 5.90 13.66
N GLY A 984 65.18 6.31 12.68
CA GLY A 984 65.61 6.45 11.30
C GLY A 984 64.45 6.75 10.34
N ASN A 985 64.70 6.64 9.04
CA ASN A 985 63.71 6.88 8.00
C ASN A 985 63.45 5.62 7.16
N LEU A 986 62.19 5.39 6.83
CA LEU A 986 61.72 4.39 5.87
C LEU A 986 61.37 5.11 4.55
N SER A 987 62.09 4.76 3.49
CA SER A 987 62.03 5.43 2.19
C SER A 987 61.28 4.54 1.20
N LEU A 988 59.96 4.71 1.08
CA LEU A 988 59.14 4.04 0.07
C LEU A 988 59.55 4.53 -1.32
N LYS A 989 59.97 3.59 -2.18
CA LYS A 989 60.41 3.89 -3.55
C LYS A 989 59.85 2.88 -4.53
N ILE A 990 58.65 3.16 -5.01
CA ILE A 990 57.94 2.29 -5.96
C ILE A 990 58.20 2.79 -7.39
N SER A 991 58.62 1.91 -8.30
CA SER A 991 58.89 2.24 -9.70
C SER A 991 57.92 1.55 -10.65
N LEU A 992 57.62 2.21 -11.76
CA LEU A 992 56.78 1.70 -12.85
C LEU A 992 57.63 1.40 -14.09
N PRO A 993 57.18 0.52 -15.00
CA PRO A 993 57.80 0.35 -16.32
C PRO A 993 57.64 1.62 -17.17
N LYS A 994 58.52 1.82 -18.15
CA LYS A 994 58.59 3.06 -18.96
C LYS A 994 57.29 3.48 -19.68
N GLU A 995 56.37 2.55 -19.92
CA GLU A 995 55.08 2.82 -20.57
C GLU A 995 53.97 3.25 -19.60
N TYR A 996 54.22 3.24 -18.29
CA TYR A 996 53.21 3.51 -17.26
C TYR A 996 53.61 4.69 -16.37
N HIS A 997 52.63 5.54 -16.06
CA HIS A 997 52.73 6.61 -15.07
C HIS A 997 51.80 6.33 -13.88
N PHE A 998 52.02 6.98 -12.74
CA PHE A 998 51.08 6.92 -11.63
C PHE A 998 49.78 7.65 -12.01
N SER A 999 48.62 7.16 -11.55
CA SER A 999 47.34 7.82 -11.80
C SER A 999 47.30 9.21 -11.13
N LYS A 1000 46.77 10.20 -11.86
CA LYS A 1000 46.53 11.57 -11.33
C LYS A 1000 45.17 11.65 -10.65
N GLU A 1001 44.27 10.73 -11.00
CA GLU A 1001 42.87 10.62 -10.63
C GLU A 1001 42.72 9.82 -9.33
N ALA A 1002 43.38 8.66 -9.25
CA ALA A 1002 43.44 7.77 -8.09
C ALA A 1002 44.85 7.79 -7.50
N ARG A 1003 45.09 8.65 -6.51
CA ARG A 1003 46.44 8.77 -5.91
C ARG A 1003 46.85 7.49 -5.18
N SER A 1004 48.06 6.99 -5.50
CA SER A 1004 48.69 5.89 -4.77
C SER A 1004 48.87 6.24 -3.29
N LYS A 1005 48.43 5.34 -2.41
CA LYS A 1005 48.34 5.57 -0.96
C LYS A 1005 49.04 4.48 -0.15
N PHE A 1006 49.52 4.83 1.04
CA PHE A 1006 50.07 3.89 2.02
C PHE A 1006 49.44 4.09 3.40
N ASN A 1007 49.50 3.05 4.23
CA ASN A 1007 49.14 3.09 5.65
C ASN A 1007 50.03 2.12 6.44
N VAL A 1008 50.32 2.47 7.69
CA VAL A 1008 51.24 1.75 8.58
C VAL A 1008 50.50 1.16 9.77
N GLU A 1009 50.87 -0.07 10.12
CA GLU A 1009 50.50 -0.75 11.37
C GLU A 1009 51.82 -1.16 12.08
N THR A 1010 51.87 -1.13 13.42
CA THR A 1010 53.06 -1.55 14.18
C THR A 1010 52.72 -2.59 15.25
N GLU A 1011 53.61 -3.56 15.44
CA GLU A 1011 53.41 -4.68 16.35
C GLU A 1011 54.64 -4.87 17.26
N PRO A 1012 54.50 -4.77 18.61
CA PRO A 1012 53.32 -4.25 19.33
C PRO A 1012 53.19 -2.71 19.20
N GLU A 1013 51.96 -2.18 19.19
CA GLU A 1013 51.64 -0.74 18.95
C GLU A 1013 52.45 0.24 19.83
N THR A 1014 52.88 -0.16 21.03
CA THR A 1014 53.60 0.71 21.98
C THR A 1014 55.13 0.69 21.85
N ALA A 1015 55.72 -0.26 21.12
CA ALA A 1015 57.18 -0.41 21.01
C ALA A 1015 57.80 0.33 19.81
N LEU A 1016 56.99 0.65 18.79
CA LEU A 1016 57.44 1.22 17.52
C LEU A 1016 56.39 2.22 17.01
N SER A 1017 56.82 3.47 16.83
CA SER A 1017 56.09 4.51 16.11
C SER A 1017 56.66 4.67 14.70
N ILE A 1018 55.78 4.87 13.72
CA ILE A 1018 56.14 5.24 12.34
C ILE A 1018 55.19 6.36 11.92
N ASP A 1019 55.74 7.51 11.54
CA ASP A 1019 55.00 8.73 11.17
C ASP A 1019 55.37 9.18 9.75
N PRO A 1020 54.41 9.51 8.87
CA PRO A 1020 52.97 9.50 9.10
C PRO A 1020 52.38 8.08 9.11
N SER A 1021 51.32 7.88 9.90
CA SER A 1021 50.55 6.62 9.95
C SER A 1021 49.93 6.23 8.61
N ASP A 1022 49.70 7.20 7.74
CA ASP A 1022 49.13 7.03 6.41
C ASP A 1022 49.47 8.22 5.53
N GLY A 1023 49.40 8.04 4.22
CA GLY A 1023 49.74 9.09 3.29
C GLY A 1023 49.64 8.67 1.84
N TYR A 1024 50.19 9.52 0.98
CA TYR A 1024 50.22 9.32 -0.47
C TYR A 1024 51.65 9.24 -0.95
N LEU A 1025 51.88 8.44 -1.99
CA LEU A 1025 53.10 8.55 -2.77
C LEU A 1025 53.09 9.87 -3.57
N SER A 1026 54.28 10.34 -3.91
CA SER A 1026 54.49 11.40 -4.89
C SER A 1026 54.15 10.91 -6.31
N PRO A 1027 54.04 11.81 -7.32
CA PRO A 1027 53.86 11.42 -8.73
C PRO A 1027 54.99 10.54 -9.29
N GLU A 1028 56.13 10.48 -8.61
CA GLU A 1028 57.31 9.67 -8.93
C GLU A 1028 57.39 8.36 -8.11
N GLY A 1029 56.36 8.05 -7.31
CA GLY A 1029 56.28 6.81 -6.52
C GLY A 1029 57.02 6.83 -5.17
N PHE A 1030 57.40 8.02 -4.68
CA PHE A 1030 58.19 8.19 -3.47
C PHE A 1030 57.34 8.58 -2.25
N ALA A 1031 57.72 8.08 -1.06
CA ALA A 1031 57.32 8.68 0.22
C ALA A 1031 58.38 8.39 1.30
N SER A 1032 58.54 9.31 2.24
CA SER A 1032 59.43 9.14 3.41
C SER A 1032 58.59 9.10 4.69
N LEU A 1033 58.90 8.16 5.57
CA LEU A 1033 58.32 8.01 6.89
C LEU A 1033 59.45 8.00 7.91
N HIS A 1034 59.24 8.60 9.08
CA HIS A 1034 60.18 8.55 10.20
C HIS A 1034 59.76 7.45 11.18
N PHE A 1035 60.67 6.54 11.54
CA PHE A 1035 60.43 5.53 12.57
C PHE A 1035 61.20 5.84 13.85
N LYS A 1036 60.59 5.55 15.00
CA LYS A 1036 61.21 5.65 16.31
C LYS A 1036 60.69 4.56 17.23
N ARG A 1037 61.61 3.86 17.90
CA ARG A 1037 61.30 2.82 18.88
C ARG A 1037 61.21 3.39 20.28
N SER A 1038 60.26 2.87 21.04
CA SER A 1038 60.04 3.15 22.47
C SER A 1038 60.53 2.01 23.36
N SER A 1039 61.01 0.91 22.77
CA SER A 1039 61.52 -0.26 23.47
C SER A 1039 62.62 -0.96 22.64
N PRO A 1040 63.68 -1.50 23.28
CA PRO A 1040 64.71 -2.28 22.61
C PRO A 1040 64.23 -3.68 22.19
N ALA A 1041 63.04 -4.12 22.64
CA ALA A 1041 62.45 -5.40 22.24
C ALA A 1041 62.16 -5.46 20.74
N ALA A 1042 62.16 -6.67 20.17
CA ALA A 1042 61.83 -6.89 18.76
C ALA A 1042 60.43 -6.38 18.42
N SER A 1043 60.28 -5.73 17.27
CA SER A 1043 59.01 -5.15 16.79
C SER A 1043 58.91 -5.20 15.28
N LEU A 1044 57.72 -4.98 14.72
CA LEU A 1044 57.44 -5.14 13.30
C LEU A 1044 56.59 -3.96 12.79
N GLY A 1045 57.13 -3.21 11.83
CA GLY A 1045 56.35 -2.25 11.03
C GLY A 1045 55.74 -2.93 9.82
N ARG A 1046 54.46 -2.67 9.53
CA ARG A 1046 53.76 -3.15 8.33
C ARG A 1046 53.25 -1.98 7.52
N ILE A 1047 53.82 -1.74 6.34
CA ILE A 1047 53.45 -0.63 5.46
C ILE A 1047 52.68 -1.20 4.27
N SER A 1048 51.36 -1.04 4.29
CA SER A 1048 50.46 -1.47 3.20
C SER A 1048 50.33 -0.36 2.17
N CYS A 1049 50.68 -0.62 0.91
CA CYS A 1049 50.58 0.34 -0.19
C CYS A 1049 49.56 -0.13 -1.24
N LYS A 1050 48.64 0.76 -1.66
CA LYS A 1050 47.76 0.56 -2.82
C LYS A 1050 48.22 1.49 -3.93
N VAL A 1051 48.90 0.91 -4.92
CA VAL A 1051 49.54 1.61 -6.04
C VAL A 1051 48.59 1.64 -7.22
N TYR A 1052 48.34 2.82 -7.79
CA TYR A 1052 47.52 3.02 -8.99
C TYR A 1052 48.37 3.59 -10.12
N TYR A 1053 48.29 2.98 -11.30
CA TYR A 1053 49.16 3.27 -12.44
C TYR A 1053 48.42 3.05 -13.75
N CYS A 1054 48.65 3.91 -14.74
CA CYS A 1054 47.98 3.91 -16.03
C CYS A 1054 49.01 4.01 -17.14
N LYS A 1055 48.65 3.56 -18.33
CA LYS A 1055 49.32 3.91 -19.58
C LYS A 1055 48.52 5.02 -20.26
N GLU A 1056 49.18 5.82 -21.10
CA GLU A 1056 48.57 6.99 -21.74
C GLU A 1056 47.34 6.58 -22.57
N ASP A 1057 46.19 7.23 -22.31
CA ASP A 1057 44.84 6.90 -22.83
C ASP A 1057 44.31 5.46 -22.56
N GLU A 1058 44.93 4.70 -21.65
CA GLU A 1058 44.48 3.36 -21.21
C GLU A 1058 43.86 3.34 -19.80
N VAL A 1059 43.13 2.27 -19.46
CA VAL A 1059 42.47 2.09 -18.15
C VAL A 1059 43.52 1.92 -17.04
N CYS A 1060 43.42 2.76 -16.00
CA CYS A 1060 44.29 2.69 -14.83
C CYS A 1060 44.14 1.37 -14.07
N LEU A 1061 45.26 0.68 -13.87
CA LEU A 1061 45.41 -0.53 -13.08
C LEU A 1061 45.76 -0.21 -11.63
N TYR A 1062 45.66 -1.20 -10.74
CA TYR A 1062 46.19 -1.11 -9.38
C TYR A 1062 46.98 -2.35 -8.95
N LYS A 1063 47.84 -2.17 -7.95
CA LYS A 1063 48.65 -3.23 -7.33
C LYS A 1063 48.70 -3.01 -5.81
N SER A 1064 48.29 -4.01 -5.05
CA SER A 1064 48.42 -4.03 -3.59
C SER A 1064 49.78 -4.61 -3.17
N LEU A 1065 50.49 -3.89 -2.31
CA LEU A 1065 51.78 -4.27 -1.73
C LEU A 1065 51.71 -4.21 -0.20
N LEU A 1066 52.49 -5.04 0.47
CA LEU A 1066 52.70 -5.01 1.91
C LEU A 1066 54.20 -5.14 2.20
N PHE A 1067 54.82 -4.11 2.77
CA PHE A 1067 56.18 -4.20 3.31
C PHE A 1067 56.11 -4.59 4.78
N GLU A 1068 56.62 -5.78 5.13
CA GLU A 1068 56.84 -6.19 6.52
C GLU A 1068 58.30 -5.90 6.90
N VAL A 1069 58.49 -5.04 7.91
CA VAL A 1069 59.77 -4.46 8.34
C VAL A 1069 60.07 -4.88 9.78
N PRO A 1070 60.68 -6.06 10.01
CA PRO A 1070 61.04 -6.52 11.35
C PRO A 1070 62.28 -5.78 11.87
N PHE A 1071 62.13 -5.12 13.02
CA PHE A 1071 63.20 -4.52 13.79
C PHE A 1071 63.68 -5.52 14.86
N ARG A 1072 64.98 -5.81 14.83
CA ARG A 1072 65.67 -6.75 15.73
C ARG A 1072 65.90 -6.11 17.09
N GLU A 1073 66.22 -6.91 18.12
CA GLU A 1073 66.54 -6.36 19.44
C GLU A 1073 67.73 -5.40 19.38
N GLU A 1074 67.64 -4.30 20.13
CA GLU A 1074 68.59 -3.18 20.01
C GLU A 1074 69.98 -3.55 20.51
N VAL A 1075 70.98 -3.39 19.63
CA VAL A 1075 72.41 -3.46 19.95
C VAL A 1075 72.91 -2.01 20.02
N SER A 1076 73.73 -1.71 21.03
CA SER A 1076 73.98 -0.34 21.51
C SER A 1076 74.84 0.55 20.58
N GLU A 1077 74.29 0.95 19.43
CA GLU A 1077 74.85 1.98 18.55
C GLU A 1077 73.78 3.01 18.15
N THR A 1078 73.87 4.21 18.71
CA THR A 1078 72.96 5.33 18.38
C THR A 1078 73.33 5.93 17.02
N SER A 1079 72.85 5.31 15.94
CA SER A 1079 72.96 5.80 14.56
C SER A 1079 71.59 5.86 13.89
N LYS A 1080 71.40 6.85 12.99
CA LYS A 1080 70.15 7.03 12.24
C LYS A 1080 70.15 6.15 11.01
N ALA A 1081 69.18 5.26 10.89
CA ALA A 1081 69.02 4.43 9.69
C ALA A 1081 68.34 5.19 8.54
N GLU A 1082 68.68 4.84 7.31
CA GLU A 1082 67.87 5.14 6.12
C GLU A 1082 67.61 3.82 5.37
N ILE A 1083 66.37 3.34 5.44
CA ILE A 1083 65.97 2.00 5.00
C ILE A 1083 65.07 2.16 3.77
N THR A 1084 65.53 1.70 2.61
CA THR A 1084 64.77 1.84 1.36
C THR A 1084 63.79 0.67 1.14
N LEU A 1085 62.50 0.97 1.14
CA LEU A 1085 61.41 0.06 0.84
C LEU A 1085 61.09 0.14 -0.67
N ALA A 1086 61.92 -0.53 -1.48
CA ALA A 1086 61.82 -0.49 -2.94
C ALA A 1086 60.92 -1.59 -3.52
N PHE A 1087 60.15 -1.28 -4.58
CA PHE A 1087 59.44 -2.27 -5.37
C PHE A 1087 59.20 -1.82 -6.82
N GLU A 1088 59.48 -2.70 -7.80
CA GLU A 1088 59.17 -2.46 -9.21
C GLU A 1088 57.85 -3.13 -9.60
N VAL A 1089 56.88 -2.35 -10.06
CA VAL A 1089 55.56 -2.85 -10.49
C VAL A 1089 55.68 -3.56 -11.83
N LYS A 1090 55.50 -4.89 -11.82
CA LYS A 1090 55.36 -5.69 -13.03
C LYS A 1090 53.87 -5.73 -13.43
N PRO A 1091 53.49 -5.28 -14.64
CA PRO A 1091 52.10 -5.34 -15.10
C PRO A 1091 51.61 -6.79 -15.15
N LYS A 1092 50.32 -7.01 -14.88
CA LYS A 1092 49.67 -8.28 -15.24
C LYS A 1092 49.57 -8.32 -16.77
N THR A 1093 50.22 -9.28 -17.42
CA THR A 1093 50.03 -9.52 -18.85
C THR A 1093 48.57 -9.91 -19.13
N SER A 1094 47.99 -9.40 -20.22
CA SER A 1094 46.62 -9.71 -20.60
C SER A 1094 46.49 -11.19 -20.99
N THR A 1095 45.80 -11.97 -20.16
CA THR A 1095 45.43 -13.36 -20.46
C THR A 1095 44.27 -13.40 -21.45
N SER A 1096 44.53 -12.95 -22.68
CA SER A 1096 43.58 -12.80 -23.78
C SER A 1096 44.02 -13.62 -25.00
N SER A 1097 44.04 -14.95 -24.86
CA SER A 1097 44.44 -15.88 -25.92
C SER A 1097 43.78 -17.27 -25.80
N LEU A 1098 42.45 -17.30 -25.74
CA LEU A 1098 41.63 -18.44 -26.17
C LEU A 1098 40.69 -17.94 -27.29
N PRO A 1099 40.67 -18.59 -28.48
CA PRO A 1099 39.98 -18.05 -29.64
C PRO A 1099 38.50 -18.46 -29.73
N LEU A 1100 37.65 -17.46 -30.00
CA LEU A 1100 36.30 -17.50 -30.63
C LEU A 1100 35.44 -18.75 -30.38
#